data_AF-F6EHU5-F1
#
_entry.id   AF-F6EHU5-F1
#
_cell.length_a   1.000
_cell.length_b   1.000
_cell.length_c   1.000
_cell.angle_alpha   90.00
_cell.angle_beta   90.00
_cell.angle_gamma   90.00
#
_symmetry.space_group_name_H-M   'P 1'
#
loop_
_entity.id
_entity.type
_entity.pdbx_description
1 polymer ?
#
loop_
_entity_poly.entity_id
_entity_poly.type
_entity_poly.pdbx_seq_one_letter_code
_entity_poly.pdbx_strand_id
1 'polypeptide(L)'
;MPMRTARIIGEASVRSLLQREAAPHSAAPTEAHFSRDFAHTFGETALVTAQPDEIMERVLDFKSFGKWFTLHADWPNGAPAQVTSGSQYTEDVRVLGTPARVQWTVTHYAPPAAFAIEGTGPMGTSVGIWFGAKETPAGTELSVTGGFHSDALKGPMGSLVASTLQSATKEALGNLTSLVTGAPPEPSSTGQSRAVTRQIPPPSGPRPKPVLHAPSGKLVDPWAPVLVGIGQTVHRPDSADTIQSPLELAAHAARIAIKDAGNARLLDSRVRVSAVSTVSWAYGDDQAALLARQLGIDDAELVQSAPLGGDAPQRLVSDAAQSISEGQLDVAIIAGAEAFASLAIAQKSGAAPKWDRPHSGAGAPRRVGSDRPGNNEAENAAGLLTPAPMYALMESALRGALKRDIREHVTAISSLWSRFSAAATKNRFAWLPEYHSPERIADHAADNRPIASPYTKLMTANLTVDQGAALVLCSADSAAAAGIPPQHWVFIHAAAHAEEEWYVSERHSIAEVPAIGAAARAALAHAGLTIDDVTHLDLYSCFPFAVEAAAQQLSLPLDDPARPLTQTGGLTFAGGPLNNYSTHGIAALATQLRNEPAAYGLATALGWYATKHAIGIYSAQPPREPFRQIDAGLRMRRPPKRRVCTSYSGEALVEGYTVTYQSNGSPEALIVSGIAVDGDRVLARTTEAEYVALGEATDLLDTTFTLTDGAVSSLGAHRNTSTGTARDRLLSTAAAHVPSLTVEWDGPLCVITLNRPQVRNAIDLALALEIERAIDTFEADPDARVAILRGAGTDFCTGMDLKAAAKGQFPVTPRRGLLGLTGTPPVKPVIAAVEGNALAGGFELALACDLVVAAEDALFGLPEARRGLVAAAGGVLRLAQRLPRAIALELAYTGAPISAQRAYELGLINRLCAPGDAAQVARNLANVIAESAPLSVELSKRIVDESPGWPVPEAFGRQSEIASAASFSDDAAEGICAFDEKRAPRWSGR
;
A
#
# COMPACT_ATOMS: atom_id res chain seq x y z
N MET A 1 -63.63 36.72 -17.02
CA MET A 1 -65.05 36.29 -16.95
C MET A 1 -65.39 35.53 -18.23
N PRO A 2 -66.22 34.48 -18.20
CA PRO A 2 -66.91 33.90 -17.02
C PRO A 2 -66.52 32.42 -16.80
N MET A 3 -66.30 31.92 -15.57
CA MET A 3 -67.24 31.73 -14.44
C MET A 3 -68.49 30.91 -14.77
N ARG A 4 -68.58 29.71 -14.19
CA ARG A 4 -69.65 29.26 -13.27
C ARG A 4 -69.17 27.96 -12.56
N THR A 5 -68.89 27.93 -11.24
CA THR A 5 -69.80 28.02 -10.06
C THR A 5 -70.71 26.78 -10.00
N ALA A 6 -70.93 26.00 -8.93
CA ALA A 6 -70.59 25.89 -7.50
C ALA A 6 -71.20 24.53 -7.02
N ARG A 7 -70.62 23.77 -6.07
CA ARG A 7 -70.98 23.69 -4.61
C ARG A 7 -72.46 23.24 -4.42
N ILE A 8 -72.89 22.22 -3.67
CA ILE A 8 -72.67 21.70 -2.28
C ILE A 8 -73.42 20.33 -2.22
N ILE A 9 -73.02 19.34 -1.40
CA ILE A 9 -73.68 18.79 -0.17
C ILE A 9 -72.89 17.47 0.10
N GLY A 10 -72.46 17.05 1.28
CA GLY A 10 -72.61 17.48 2.67
C GLY A 10 -71.69 16.59 3.54
N GLU A 11 -71.54 16.97 4.80
CA GLU A 11 -70.68 16.34 5.81
C GLU A 11 -71.03 14.86 6.06
N ALA A 12 -70.00 14.00 6.07
CA ALA A 12 -69.77 12.87 7.00
C ALA A 12 -68.95 11.75 6.32
N SER A 13 -67.63 11.89 6.33
CA SER A 13 -66.64 10.83 6.66
C SER A 13 -65.24 11.31 6.30
N VAL A 14 -64.78 12.21 7.17
CA VAL A 14 -63.36 12.40 7.49
C VAL A 14 -62.84 11.06 8.03
N ARG A 15 -61.64 10.64 7.56
CA ARG A 15 -60.90 9.37 7.82
C ARG A 15 -61.11 8.25 6.80
N SER A 16 -60.34 8.25 5.69
CA SER A 16 -59.68 7.01 5.20
C SER A 16 -58.76 7.17 3.98
N LEU A 17 -58.63 8.34 3.32
CA LEU A 17 -57.94 8.39 2.01
C LEU A 17 -56.86 9.48 1.83
N LEU A 18 -56.23 9.94 2.93
CA LEU A 18 -55.02 10.79 2.91
C LEU A 18 -53.91 10.28 3.86
N GLN A 19 -53.68 8.97 3.87
CA GLN A 19 -52.43 8.37 4.39
C GLN A 19 -51.95 7.32 3.39
N ARG A 20 -51.18 7.74 2.39
CA ARG A 20 -50.10 6.91 1.88
C ARG A 20 -48.85 7.45 2.53
N GLU A 21 -48.43 6.72 3.56
CA GLU A 21 -47.27 6.98 4.37
C GLU A 21 -46.04 7.19 3.48
N ALA A 22 -45.44 8.37 3.59
CA ALA A 22 -44.01 8.49 3.41
C ALA A 22 -43.38 7.51 4.40
N ALA A 23 -42.55 6.58 3.91
CA ALA A 23 -41.71 5.79 4.80
C ALA A 23 -40.93 6.77 5.68
N PRO A 24 -41.04 6.70 7.02
CA PRO A 24 -40.27 7.57 7.88
C PRO A 24 -38.79 7.24 7.67
N HIS A 25 -38.00 8.25 7.32
CA HIS A 25 -36.58 8.23 7.68
C HIS A 25 -36.51 7.88 9.17
N SER A 26 -35.88 6.76 9.53
CA SER A 26 -35.74 6.40 10.95
C SER A 26 -34.95 7.50 11.64
N ALA A 27 -35.54 8.07 12.68
CA ALA A 27 -34.78 8.76 13.71
C ALA A 27 -33.80 7.74 14.32
N ALA A 28 -32.64 8.21 14.80
CA ALA A 28 -31.74 7.39 15.60
C ALA A 28 -32.53 6.61 16.67
N PRO A 29 -32.23 5.31 16.89
CA PRO A 29 -33.03 4.48 17.78
C PRO A 29 -33.09 5.10 19.18
N THR A 30 -34.31 5.33 19.66
CA THR A 30 -34.61 5.76 21.02
C THR A 30 -34.24 4.65 22.00
N GLU A 31 -33.23 4.95 22.84
CA GLU A 31 -32.74 4.24 24.03
C GLU A 31 -31.65 3.16 23.85
N ALA A 32 -30.49 3.55 23.31
CA ALA A 32 -29.22 2.92 23.69
C ALA A 32 -28.78 3.48 25.06
N HIS A 33 -28.66 2.64 26.09
CA HIS A 33 -28.17 3.05 27.41
C HIS A 33 -26.67 2.78 27.53
N PHE A 34 -25.87 3.68 26.99
CA PHE A 34 -24.45 3.71 27.31
C PHE A 34 -24.24 4.35 28.70
N SER A 35 -23.26 3.84 29.45
CA SER A 35 -22.84 4.39 30.75
C SER A 35 -22.11 5.73 30.62
N ARG A 36 -21.78 6.13 29.38
CA ARG A 36 -21.01 7.31 29.01
C ARG A 36 -21.65 8.05 27.84
N ASP A 37 -21.49 9.37 27.81
CA ASP A 37 -21.82 10.18 26.63
C ASP A 37 -20.72 10.03 25.57
N PHE A 38 -21.12 9.76 24.34
CA PHE A 38 -20.21 9.69 23.19
C PHE A 38 -20.34 10.93 22.30
N ALA A 39 -19.20 11.50 21.88
CA ALA A 39 -19.19 12.64 20.97
C ALA A 39 -19.78 12.33 19.58
N HIS A 40 -19.71 11.06 19.16
CA HIS A 40 -20.32 10.55 17.94
C HIS A 40 -21.14 9.30 18.27
N THR A 41 -22.38 9.24 17.79
CA THR A 41 -23.24 8.05 17.90
C THR A 41 -23.73 7.65 16.51
N PHE A 42 -23.91 6.35 16.31
CA PHE A 42 -24.39 5.76 15.06
C PHE A 42 -25.23 4.54 15.37
N GLY A 43 -26.20 4.20 14.51
CA GLY A 43 -27.01 3.01 14.72
C GLY A 43 -27.74 2.59 13.47
N GLU A 44 -27.93 1.29 13.34
CA GLU A 44 -28.61 0.64 12.21
C GLU A 44 -29.62 -0.38 12.76
N THR A 45 -30.72 -0.57 12.04
CA THR A 45 -31.75 -1.56 12.39
C THR A 45 -32.12 -2.42 11.19
N ALA A 46 -32.47 -3.69 11.46
CA ALA A 46 -32.95 -4.63 10.47
C ALA A 46 -34.10 -5.47 11.05
N LEU A 47 -35.07 -5.82 10.22
CA LEU A 47 -36.18 -6.69 10.60
C LEU A 47 -35.89 -8.13 10.17
N VAL A 48 -35.97 -9.08 11.11
CA VAL A 48 -35.72 -10.51 10.86
C VAL A 48 -36.86 -11.36 11.41
N THR A 49 -37.02 -12.57 10.87
CA THR A 49 -38.08 -13.50 11.32
C THR A 49 -37.67 -14.37 12.52
N ALA A 50 -36.39 -14.37 12.89
CA ALA A 50 -35.86 -15.14 14.02
C ALA A 50 -36.27 -14.53 15.36
N GLN A 51 -36.30 -15.37 16.40
CA GLN A 51 -36.70 -14.96 17.74
C GLN A 51 -35.57 -14.21 18.48
N PRO A 52 -35.86 -13.28 19.42
CA PRO A 52 -34.84 -12.56 20.17
C PRO A 52 -33.81 -13.46 20.89
N ASP A 53 -34.24 -14.61 21.41
CA ASP A 53 -33.35 -15.59 22.06
C ASP A 53 -32.30 -16.16 21.09
N GLU A 54 -32.71 -16.52 19.87
CA GLU A 54 -31.82 -17.07 18.83
C GLU A 54 -30.79 -16.03 18.39
N ILE A 55 -31.21 -14.77 18.28
CA ILE A 55 -30.33 -13.65 17.93
C ILE A 55 -29.28 -13.45 19.02
N MET A 56 -29.72 -13.39 20.28
CA MET A 56 -28.82 -13.09 21.39
C MET A 56 -27.85 -14.25 21.68
N GLU A 57 -28.25 -15.50 21.43
CA GLU A 57 -27.35 -16.66 21.47
C GLU A 57 -26.19 -16.53 20.46
N ARG A 58 -26.44 -15.97 19.26
CA ARG A 58 -25.38 -15.70 18.27
C ARG A 58 -24.50 -14.51 18.65
N VAL A 59 -25.10 -13.46 19.21
CA VAL A 59 -24.35 -12.27 19.66
C VAL A 59 -23.40 -12.63 20.81
N LEU A 60 -23.82 -13.52 21.72
CA LEU A 60 -23.05 -13.93 22.89
C LEU A 60 -22.11 -15.14 22.62
N ASP A 61 -22.11 -15.72 21.42
CA ASP A 61 -21.15 -16.75 21.01
C ASP A 61 -19.81 -16.13 20.59
N PHE A 62 -18.97 -15.83 21.57
CA PHE A 62 -17.67 -15.19 21.36
C PHE A 62 -16.70 -15.99 20.46
N LYS A 63 -16.94 -17.31 20.27
CA LYS A 63 -16.14 -18.13 19.35
C LYS A 63 -16.50 -17.89 17.89
N SER A 64 -17.73 -17.47 17.60
CA SER A 64 -18.19 -17.11 16.25
C SER A 64 -18.29 -15.60 16.02
N PHE A 65 -18.01 -14.79 17.04
CA PHE A 65 -18.01 -13.32 17.00
C PHE A 65 -17.30 -12.75 15.77
N GLY A 66 -16.07 -13.20 15.51
CA GLY A 66 -15.28 -12.76 14.35
C GLY A 66 -15.83 -13.16 12.97
N LYS A 67 -16.88 -13.99 12.90
CA LYS A 67 -17.52 -14.35 11.63
C LYS A 67 -18.52 -13.31 11.16
N TRP A 68 -19.06 -12.50 12.07
CA TRP A 68 -20.09 -11.52 11.75
C TRP A 68 -19.71 -10.11 12.21
N PHE A 69 -18.99 -9.97 13.31
CA PHE A 69 -18.57 -8.67 13.84
C PHE A 69 -17.24 -8.22 13.21
N THR A 70 -17.31 -7.35 12.21
CA THR A 70 -16.18 -7.01 11.32
C THR A 70 -15.09 -6.16 11.97
N LEU A 71 -15.37 -5.55 13.12
CA LEU A 71 -14.36 -4.87 13.92
C LEU A 71 -13.43 -5.87 14.61
N HIS A 72 -13.82 -7.13 14.79
CA HIS A 72 -12.98 -8.13 15.45
C HIS A 72 -11.69 -8.43 14.66
N ALA A 73 -10.54 -8.42 15.33
CA ALA A 73 -9.27 -8.87 14.77
C ALA A 73 -8.79 -10.18 15.41
N ASP A 74 -8.69 -10.21 16.73
CA ASP A 74 -8.24 -11.39 17.50
C ASP A 74 -8.67 -11.31 18.98
N TRP A 75 -8.53 -12.43 19.69
CA TRP A 75 -8.66 -12.54 21.15
C TRP A 75 -7.29 -12.78 21.80
N PRO A 76 -6.57 -11.73 22.26
CA PRO A 76 -5.21 -11.87 22.79
C PRO A 76 -5.09 -12.86 23.95
N ASN A 77 -6.14 -12.97 24.76
CA ASN A 77 -6.21 -13.85 25.93
C ASN A 77 -7.18 -15.03 25.74
N GLY A 78 -7.56 -15.32 24.49
CA GLY A 78 -8.62 -16.26 24.15
C GLY A 78 -10.03 -15.67 24.31
N ALA A 79 -10.99 -16.22 23.55
CA ALA A 79 -12.37 -15.75 23.57
C ALA A 79 -13.02 -15.96 24.94
N PRO A 80 -13.77 -14.98 25.49
CA PRO A 80 -14.45 -15.16 26.77
C PRO A 80 -15.48 -16.29 26.70
N ALA A 81 -15.47 -17.17 27.70
CA ALA A 81 -16.33 -18.36 27.70
C ALA A 81 -17.78 -18.03 28.09
N GLN A 82 -17.98 -17.07 29.01
CA GLN A 82 -19.27 -16.53 29.44
C GLN A 82 -19.06 -15.10 29.92
N VAL A 83 -20.09 -14.26 29.81
CA VAL A 83 -20.06 -12.87 30.27
C VAL A 83 -21.34 -12.51 31.03
N THR A 84 -21.24 -11.55 31.93
CA THR A 84 -22.34 -10.90 32.67
C THR A 84 -22.03 -9.41 32.83
N SER A 85 -23.00 -8.60 33.28
CA SER A 85 -22.75 -7.19 33.60
C SER A 85 -21.54 -7.04 34.54
N GLY A 86 -20.59 -6.18 34.17
CA GLY A 86 -19.33 -5.94 34.88
C GLY A 86 -18.18 -6.86 34.45
N SER A 87 -18.41 -7.88 33.60
CA SER A 87 -17.34 -8.71 33.05
C SER A 87 -16.38 -7.87 32.20
N GLN A 88 -15.08 -8.15 32.32
CA GLN A 88 -14.03 -7.48 31.56
C GLN A 88 -13.25 -8.48 30.72
N TYR A 89 -12.93 -8.09 29.49
CA TYR A 89 -12.12 -8.89 28.58
C TYR A 89 -11.37 -7.98 27.59
N THR A 90 -10.41 -8.56 26.89
CA THR A 90 -9.57 -7.84 25.93
C THR A 90 -9.81 -8.39 24.54
N GLU A 91 -10.02 -7.48 23.59
CA GLU A 91 -10.18 -7.78 22.17
C GLU A 91 -9.22 -6.90 21.38
N ASP A 92 -8.61 -7.45 20.34
CA ASP A 92 -7.97 -6.63 19.32
C ASP A 92 -9.01 -6.32 18.24
N VAL A 93 -9.27 -5.03 17.99
CA VAL A 93 -10.25 -4.56 17.00
C VAL A 93 -9.60 -3.77 15.86
N ARG A 94 -10.23 -3.69 14.69
CA ARG A 94 -9.75 -2.91 13.54
C ARG A 94 -10.37 -1.52 13.52
N VAL A 95 -9.55 -0.48 13.67
CA VAL A 95 -9.95 0.93 13.52
C VAL A 95 -9.14 1.54 12.39
N LEU A 96 -9.80 2.07 11.34
CA LEU A 96 -9.13 2.51 10.10
C LEU A 96 -8.25 1.40 9.49
N GLY A 97 -8.71 0.15 9.56
CA GLY A 97 -7.96 -1.03 9.12
C GLY A 97 -6.80 -1.44 10.02
N THR A 98 -6.54 -0.70 11.10
CA THR A 98 -5.39 -0.92 12.00
C THR A 98 -5.82 -1.64 13.28
N PRO A 99 -5.12 -2.70 13.72
CA PRO A 99 -5.42 -3.37 14.99
C PRO A 99 -5.17 -2.44 16.18
N ALA A 100 -6.16 -2.30 17.04
CA ALA A 100 -6.10 -1.57 18.30
C ALA A 100 -6.63 -2.47 19.40
N ARG A 101 -5.88 -2.58 20.50
CA ARG A 101 -6.31 -3.35 21.66
C ARG A 101 -7.33 -2.54 22.46
N VAL A 102 -8.50 -3.13 22.69
CA VAL A 102 -9.57 -2.53 23.50
C VAL A 102 -9.82 -3.40 24.72
N GLN A 103 -9.82 -2.75 25.88
CA GLN A 103 -10.31 -3.38 27.10
C GLN A 103 -11.80 -3.11 27.22
N TRP A 104 -12.61 -4.15 27.02
CA TRP A 104 -14.06 -4.09 27.09
C TRP A 104 -14.55 -4.36 28.50
N THR A 105 -15.60 -3.64 28.88
CA THR A 105 -16.44 -3.91 30.03
C THR A 105 -17.87 -4.12 29.54
N VAL A 106 -18.51 -5.21 29.95
CA VAL A 106 -19.93 -5.43 29.69
C VAL A 106 -20.72 -4.48 30.58
N THR A 107 -21.26 -3.40 30.01
CA THR A 107 -22.01 -2.39 30.76
C THR A 107 -23.49 -2.74 30.89
N HIS A 108 -24.01 -3.56 29.99
CA HIS A 108 -25.38 -4.05 30.06
C HIS A 108 -25.48 -5.50 29.59
N TYR A 109 -26.18 -6.33 30.36
CA TYR A 109 -26.43 -7.74 30.06
C TYR A 109 -27.86 -8.11 30.45
N ALA A 110 -28.77 -8.10 29.47
CA ALA A 110 -30.19 -8.41 29.66
C ALA A 110 -30.73 -9.26 28.48
N PRO A 111 -30.16 -10.46 28.23
CA PRO A 111 -30.67 -11.34 27.20
C PRO A 111 -32.12 -11.79 27.53
N PRO A 112 -32.98 -11.98 26.51
CA PRO A 112 -32.70 -11.83 25.08
C PRO A 112 -32.78 -10.41 24.52
N ALA A 113 -33.20 -9.44 25.34
CA ALA A 113 -33.53 -8.10 24.87
C ALA A 113 -32.31 -7.27 24.47
N ALA A 114 -31.21 -7.33 25.22
CA ALA A 114 -30.06 -6.47 24.98
C ALA A 114 -28.72 -6.97 25.55
N PHE A 115 -27.64 -6.53 24.91
CA PHE A 115 -26.25 -6.71 25.33
C PHE A 115 -25.43 -5.46 24.95
N ALA A 116 -24.63 -4.93 25.87
CA ALA A 116 -23.81 -3.76 25.61
C ALA A 116 -22.42 -3.85 26.21
N ILE A 117 -21.46 -3.32 25.45
CA ILE A 117 -20.04 -3.31 25.79
C ILE A 117 -19.49 -1.91 25.59
N GLU A 118 -18.68 -1.46 26.55
CA GLU A 118 -17.93 -0.22 26.45
C GLU A 118 -16.48 -0.50 26.74
N GLY A 119 -15.61 0.06 25.91
CA GLY A 119 -14.19 -0.19 25.99
C GLY A 119 -13.39 1.08 25.84
N THR A 120 -12.21 1.05 26.45
CA THR A 120 -11.19 2.09 26.25
C THR A 120 -10.07 1.50 25.40
N GLY A 121 -9.79 2.14 24.26
CA GLY A 121 -8.68 1.84 23.38
C GLY A 121 -7.49 2.79 23.58
N PRO A 122 -6.46 2.72 22.71
CA PRO A 122 -5.30 3.60 22.75
C PRO A 122 -5.70 5.08 22.73
N MET A 123 -4.84 5.97 23.22
CA MET A 123 -5.08 7.43 23.21
C MET A 123 -6.31 7.90 24.03
N GLY A 124 -6.80 7.10 24.99
CA GLY A 124 -7.99 7.45 25.78
C GLY A 124 -9.31 7.39 24.98
N THR A 125 -9.28 6.73 23.83
CA THR A 125 -10.43 6.55 22.95
C THR A 125 -11.47 5.67 23.63
N SER A 126 -12.72 6.12 23.73
CA SER A 126 -13.84 5.34 24.24
C SER A 126 -14.72 4.88 23.09
N VAL A 127 -15.05 3.59 23.06
CA VAL A 127 -15.98 2.99 22.10
C VAL A 127 -17.07 2.27 22.88
N GLY A 128 -18.32 2.43 22.46
CA GLY A 128 -19.46 1.69 23.01
C GLY A 128 -20.21 1.00 21.89
N ILE A 129 -20.69 -0.21 22.14
CA ILE A 129 -21.54 -0.96 21.19
C ILE A 129 -22.69 -1.59 21.96
N TRP A 130 -23.89 -1.39 21.43
CA TRP A 130 -25.15 -1.88 21.94
C TRP A 130 -25.81 -2.76 20.89
N PHE A 131 -26.16 -3.97 21.29
CA PHE A 131 -26.95 -4.92 20.52
C PHE A 131 -28.32 -5.03 21.16
N GLY A 132 -29.37 -4.75 20.40
CA GLY A 132 -30.75 -4.85 20.86
C GLY A 132 -31.59 -5.76 19.97
N ALA A 133 -32.45 -6.57 20.57
CA ALA A 133 -33.44 -7.38 19.87
C ALA A 133 -34.82 -7.11 20.47
N LYS A 134 -35.72 -6.54 19.67
CA LYS A 134 -37.07 -6.17 20.09
C LYS A 134 -38.11 -6.87 19.25
N GLU A 135 -38.98 -7.64 19.89
CA GLU A 135 -40.09 -8.30 19.20
C GLU A 135 -41.11 -7.27 18.69
N THR A 136 -41.56 -7.44 17.45
CA THR A 136 -42.57 -6.61 16.80
C THR A 136 -43.60 -7.49 16.08
N PRO A 137 -44.78 -6.96 15.72
CA PRO A 137 -45.77 -7.72 14.94
C PRO A 137 -45.27 -8.23 13.57
N ALA A 138 -44.19 -7.66 13.03
CA ALA A 138 -43.64 -8.01 11.72
C ALA A 138 -42.39 -8.93 11.81
N GLY A 139 -41.98 -9.33 13.02
CA GLY A 139 -40.75 -10.08 13.29
C GLY A 139 -39.95 -9.44 14.44
N THR A 140 -38.68 -9.78 14.57
CA THR A 140 -37.77 -9.14 15.53
C THR A 140 -37.01 -8.00 14.87
N GLU A 141 -37.09 -6.81 15.44
CA GLU A 141 -36.23 -5.69 15.11
C GLU A 141 -34.88 -5.88 15.81
N LEU A 142 -33.85 -6.16 15.02
CA LEU A 142 -32.46 -6.20 15.45
C LEU A 142 -31.85 -4.82 15.28
N SER A 143 -31.17 -4.34 16.31
CA SER A 143 -30.48 -3.05 16.31
C SER A 143 -29.04 -3.21 16.73
N VAL A 144 -28.13 -2.55 16.02
CA VAL A 144 -26.74 -2.37 16.46
C VAL A 144 -26.47 -0.88 16.49
N THR A 145 -26.21 -0.36 17.69
CA THR A 145 -25.89 1.05 17.91
C THR A 145 -24.48 1.13 18.48
N GLY A 146 -23.70 2.11 18.05
CA GLY A 146 -22.38 2.36 18.62
C GLY A 146 -22.13 3.82 18.93
N GLY A 147 -21.10 4.04 19.73
CA GLY A 147 -20.65 5.34 20.18
C GLY A 147 -19.13 5.43 20.13
N PHE A 148 -18.62 6.61 19.81
CA PHE A 148 -17.20 6.90 19.76
C PHE A 148 -16.90 8.26 20.39
N HIS A 149 -15.89 8.31 21.25
CA HIS A 149 -15.33 9.53 21.81
C HIS A 149 -13.81 9.44 21.88
N SER A 150 -13.11 10.52 21.56
CA SER A 150 -11.68 10.63 21.77
C SER A 150 -11.29 12.08 21.95
N ASP A 151 -10.55 12.38 23.02
CA ASP A 151 -10.00 13.73 23.18
C ASP A 151 -8.83 14.00 22.23
N ALA A 152 -8.12 12.95 21.82
CA ALA A 152 -6.99 13.02 20.89
C ALA A 152 -7.42 13.10 19.41
N LEU A 153 -8.60 12.57 19.06
CA LEU A 153 -9.10 12.50 17.68
C LEU A 153 -10.33 13.39 17.47
N LYS A 154 -10.14 14.72 17.50
CA LYS A 154 -11.21 15.72 17.23
C LYS A 154 -11.24 16.15 15.76
N GLY A 155 -12.38 16.70 15.33
CA GLY A 155 -12.53 17.27 13.98
C GLY A 155 -12.61 16.21 12.86
N PRO A 156 -12.13 16.49 11.63
CA PRO A 156 -12.30 15.61 10.47
C PRO A 156 -11.80 14.18 10.66
N MET A 157 -10.70 13.98 11.40
CA MET A 157 -10.16 12.66 11.71
C MET A 157 -11.05 11.87 12.69
N GLY A 158 -11.63 12.53 13.69
CA GLY A 158 -12.62 11.90 14.58
C GLY A 158 -13.87 11.47 13.82
N SER A 159 -14.36 12.33 12.93
CA SER A 159 -15.49 12.01 12.04
C SER A 159 -15.15 10.86 11.08
N LEU A 160 -13.92 10.78 10.57
CA LEU A 160 -13.46 9.65 9.74
C LEU A 160 -13.49 8.33 10.51
N VAL A 161 -12.92 8.29 11.72
CA VAL A 161 -12.95 7.10 12.57
C VAL A 161 -14.39 6.69 12.89
N ALA A 162 -15.24 7.65 13.28
CA ALA A 162 -16.66 7.39 13.53
C ALA A 162 -17.37 6.84 12.30
N SER A 163 -17.08 7.36 11.10
CA SER A 163 -17.68 6.86 9.85
C SER A 163 -17.23 5.44 9.50
N THR A 164 -15.97 5.09 9.81
CA THR A 164 -15.46 3.72 9.61
C THR A 164 -16.13 2.76 10.58
N LEU A 165 -16.27 3.15 11.84
CA LEU A 165 -16.99 2.36 12.84
C LEU A 165 -18.47 2.17 12.44
N GLN A 166 -19.13 3.22 11.96
CA GLN A 166 -20.50 3.14 11.45
C GLN A 166 -20.63 2.15 10.28
N SER A 167 -19.73 2.22 9.29
CA SER A 167 -19.72 1.28 8.17
C SER A 167 -19.53 -0.16 8.64
N ALA A 168 -18.62 -0.39 9.58
CA ALA A 168 -18.38 -1.71 10.16
C ALA A 168 -19.61 -2.21 10.95
N THR A 169 -20.30 -1.33 11.67
CA THR A 169 -21.57 -1.66 12.36
C THR A 169 -22.67 -2.07 11.38
N LYS A 170 -22.79 -1.37 10.26
CA LYS A 170 -23.75 -1.72 9.20
C LYS A 170 -23.44 -3.09 8.59
N GLU A 171 -22.17 -3.35 8.30
CA GLU A 171 -21.73 -4.65 7.77
C GLU A 171 -21.94 -5.77 8.79
N ALA A 172 -21.64 -5.51 10.07
CA ALA A 172 -21.88 -6.46 11.15
C ALA A 172 -23.36 -6.81 11.30
N LEU A 173 -24.25 -5.82 11.17
CA LEU A 173 -25.70 -6.04 11.17
C LEU A 173 -26.13 -6.93 9.98
N GLY A 174 -25.64 -6.64 8.77
CA GLY A 174 -25.93 -7.46 7.59
C GLY A 174 -25.47 -8.92 7.75
N ASN A 175 -24.23 -9.11 8.21
CA ASN A 175 -23.67 -10.44 8.46
C ASN A 175 -24.45 -11.19 9.55
N LEU A 176 -24.84 -10.50 10.62
CA LEU A 176 -25.63 -11.07 11.71
C LEU A 176 -27.04 -11.46 11.24
N THR A 177 -27.69 -10.62 10.43
CA THR A 177 -28.98 -10.94 9.79
C THR A 177 -28.89 -12.20 8.93
N SER A 178 -27.86 -12.34 8.10
CA SER A 178 -27.66 -13.52 7.27
C SER A 178 -27.33 -14.77 8.09
N LEU A 179 -26.50 -14.63 9.12
CA LEU A 179 -26.16 -15.71 10.05
C LEU A 179 -27.41 -16.26 10.77
N VAL A 180 -28.33 -15.38 11.16
CA VAL A 180 -29.54 -15.72 11.91
C VAL A 180 -30.66 -16.24 10.99
N THR A 181 -30.78 -15.72 9.77
CA THR A 181 -31.84 -16.15 8.82
C THR A 181 -31.45 -17.36 7.97
N GLY A 182 -30.17 -17.73 7.94
CA GLY A 182 -29.65 -18.76 7.04
C GLY A 182 -29.63 -18.35 5.57
N ALA A 183 -29.98 -17.09 5.26
CA ALA A 183 -29.78 -16.50 3.95
C ALA A 183 -28.28 -16.34 3.69
N PRO A 184 -27.81 -16.51 2.44
CA PRO A 184 -26.42 -16.18 2.12
C PRO A 184 -26.13 -14.74 2.56
N PRO A 185 -24.95 -14.46 3.14
CA PRO A 185 -24.53 -13.09 3.38
C PRO A 185 -24.70 -12.30 2.09
N GLU A 186 -25.28 -11.09 2.16
CA GLU A 186 -25.02 -10.14 1.08
C GLU A 186 -23.51 -10.07 0.92
N PRO A 187 -22.98 -10.17 -0.31
CA PRO A 187 -21.56 -10.34 -0.51
C PRO A 187 -20.78 -9.25 0.21
N SER A 188 -20.08 -9.65 1.28
CA SER A 188 -19.12 -8.82 2.00
C SER A 188 -18.12 -8.25 0.97
N SER A 189 -17.79 -6.97 1.09
CA SER A 189 -16.79 -6.29 0.25
C SER A 189 -15.37 -6.90 0.34
N THR A 190 -15.17 -7.94 1.14
CA THR A 190 -13.90 -8.67 1.32
C THR A 190 -13.94 -10.12 0.87
N GLY A 191 -15.06 -10.62 0.35
CA GLY A 191 -15.15 -11.96 -0.23
C GLY A 191 -14.74 -11.93 -1.69
N GLN A 192 -13.79 -12.79 -2.10
CA GLN A 192 -13.42 -13.02 -3.50
C GLN A 192 -14.64 -13.51 -4.30
N SER A 193 -15.52 -12.58 -4.70
CA SER A 193 -16.50 -12.82 -5.74
C SER A 193 -15.73 -12.88 -7.06
N ARG A 194 -15.68 -14.07 -7.65
CA ARG A 194 -15.34 -14.26 -9.06
C ARG A 194 -16.46 -13.64 -9.93
N ALA A 195 -16.54 -12.32 -9.94
CA ALA A 195 -17.27 -11.56 -10.93
C ALA A 195 -16.23 -10.78 -11.74
N VAL A 196 -16.00 -11.25 -12.96
CA VAL A 196 -15.05 -10.72 -13.93
C VAL A 196 -15.38 -9.24 -14.16
N THR A 197 -14.53 -8.34 -13.64
CA THR A 197 -14.38 -6.99 -14.20
C THR A 197 -14.27 -7.20 -15.71
N ARG A 198 -15.12 -6.57 -16.53
CA ARG A 198 -15.14 -6.76 -17.98
C ARG A 198 -13.76 -6.36 -18.51
N GLN A 199 -12.84 -7.33 -18.60
CA GLN A 199 -11.51 -7.10 -19.13
C GLN A 199 -11.71 -6.68 -20.57
N ILE A 200 -11.14 -5.54 -20.93
CA ILE A 200 -11.19 -5.04 -22.29
C ILE A 200 -10.50 -6.11 -23.16
N PRO A 201 -11.18 -6.68 -24.16
CA PRO A 201 -10.57 -7.70 -25.01
C PRO A 201 -9.34 -7.12 -25.73
N PRO A 202 -8.30 -7.95 -25.98
CA PRO A 202 -7.13 -7.52 -26.72
C PRO A 202 -7.52 -6.99 -28.10
N PRO A 203 -6.75 -6.04 -28.67
CA PRO A 203 -7.09 -5.44 -29.95
C PRO A 203 -7.25 -6.51 -31.03
N SER A 204 -8.39 -6.52 -31.72
CA SER A 204 -8.72 -7.52 -32.75
C SER A 204 -8.29 -7.11 -34.16
N GLY A 205 -7.32 -6.18 -34.28
CA GLY A 205 -6.87 -5.61 -35.55
C GLY A 205 -5.35 -5.40 -35.62
N PRO A 206 -4.83 -5.09 -36.81
CA PRO A 206 -3.41 -4.82 -37.00
C PRO A 206 -2.99 -3.58 -36.19
N ARG A 207 -1.76 -3.59 -35.66
CA ARG A 207 -1.17 -2.46 -34.93
C ARG A 207 -1.25 -1.18 -35.79
N PRO A 208 -1.71 -0.03 -35.23
CA PRO A 208 -1.82 1.21 -35.99
C PRO A 208 -0.45 1.70 -36.49
N LYS A 209 -0.46 2.64 -37.44
CA LYS A 209 0.78 3.24 -37.96
C LYS A 209 1.31 4.31 -37.01
N PRO A 210 2.63 4.56 -36.98
CA PRO A 210 3.21 5.68 -36.24
C PRO A 210 2.55 7.02 -36.55
N VAL A 211 2.37 7.85 -35.51
CA VAL A 211 1.66 9.13 -35.57
C VAL A 211 2.66 10.27 -35.68
N LEU A 212 2.47 11.20 -36.62
CA LEU A 212 3.32 12.39 -36.73
C LEU A 212 2.95 13.42 -35.66
N HIS A 213 3.82 13.63 -34.67
CA HIS A 213 3.67 14.69 -33.69
C HIS A 213 4.21 16.02 -34.26
N ALA A 214 3.32 16.76 -34.93
CA ALA A 214 3.66 17.95 -35.71
C ALA A 214 4.55 18.98 -35.00
N PRO A 215 4.34 19.34 -33.71
CA PRO A 215 5.21 20.31 -33.01
C PRO A 215 6.67 19.87 -32.92
N SER A 216 6.92 18.57 -32.83
CA SER A 216 8.28 18.00 -32.73
C SER A 216 8.86 17.53 -34.07
N GLY A 217 8.01 17.36 -35.09
CA GLY A 217 8.38 16.76 -36.38
C GLY A 217 8.72 15.26 -36.32
N LYS A 218 8.50 14.59 -35.19
CA LYS A 218 8.84 13.17 -34.99
C LYS A 218 7.64 12.25 -35.22
N LEU A 219 7.91 11.06 -35.74
CA LEU A 219 6.97 9.94 -35.68
C LEU A 219 7.00 9.34 -34.28
N VAL A 220 5.82 9.10 -33.72
CA VAL A 220 5.62 8.57 -32.37
C VAL A 220 4.94 7.22 -32.47
N ASP A 221 5.28 6.32 -31.55
CA ASP A 221 4.55 5.06 -31.35
C ASP A 221 3.04 5.36 -31.22
N PRO A 222 2.16 4.72 -32.02
CA PRO A 222 0.71 4.95 -31.90
C PRO A 222 0.18 4.69 -30.49
N TRP A 223 0.82 3.82 -29.72
CA TRP A 223 0.44 3.47 -28.36
C TRP A 223 1.20 4.24 -27.29
N ALA A 224 1.95 5.28 -27.64
CA ALA A 224 2.54 6.16 -26.65
C ALA A 224 1.44 6.81 -25.79
N PRO A 225 1.48 6.68 -24.45
CA PRO A 225 0.48 7.28 -23.58
C PRO A 225 0.66 8.81 -23.50
N VAL A 226 -0.42 9.53 -23.76
CA VAL A 226 -0.49 10.99 -23.71
C VAL A 226 -1.60 11.45 -22.77
N LEU A 227 -1.25 12.39 -21.88
CA LEU A 227 -2.21 13.17 -21.10
C LEU A 227 -2.74 14.30 -22.00
N VAL A 228 -4.04 14.25 -22.30
CA VAL A 228 -4.70 15.17 -23.23
C VAL A 228 -5.72 16.08 -22.55
N GLY A 229 -6.24 15.69 -21.39
CA GLY A 229 -7.23 16.49 -20.65
C GLY A 229 -6.88 16.64 -19.18
N ILE A 230 -6.99 17.86 -18.65
CA ILE A 230 -6.85 18.16 -17.23
C ILE A 230 -8.06 18.93 -16.71
N GLY A 231 -8.51 18.59 -15.51
CA GLY A 231 -9.65 19.23 -14.87
C GLY A 231 -9.43 19.37 -13.37
N GLN A 232 -9.74 20.54 -12.83
CA GLN A 232 -9.65 20.82 -11.39
C GLN A 232 -10.86 21.65 -10.98
N THR A 233 -11.36 21.40 -9.77
CA THR A 233 -12.45 22.14 -9.16
C THR A 233 -12.12 22.47 -7.71
N VAL A 234 -12.60 23.63 -7.26
CA VAL A 234 -12.60 24.05 -5.87
C VAL A 234 -13.98 24.59 -5.57
N HIS A 235 -14.62 24.04 -4.54
CA HIS A 235 -15.94 24.47 -4.08
C HIS A 235 -15.81 25.04 -2.67
N ARG A 236 -16.45 26.16 -2.39
CA ARG A 236 -16.39 26.79 -1.06
C ARG A 236 -17.81 26.95 -0.55
N PRO A 237 -18.36 25.92 0.13
CA PRO A 237 -19.71 26.00 0.64
C PRO A 237 -19.80 27.08 1.73
N ASP A 238 -20.92 27.79 1.78
CA ASP A 238 -21.22 28.84 2.76
C ASP A 238 -22.34 28.45 3.72
N SER A 239 -23.10 27.41 3.39
CA SER A 239 -24.29 26.95 4.12
C SER A 239 -24.57 25.48 3.83
N ALA A 240 -25.46 24.87 4.61
CA ALA A 240 -25.84 23.46 4.43
C ALA A 240 -26.56 23.20 3.09
N ASP A 241 -27.15 24.22 2.48
CA ASP A 241 -27.86 24.10 1.20
C ASP A 241 -26.93 24.15 -0.01
N THR A 242 -25.67 24.58 0.17
CA THR A 242 -24.68 24.71 -0.90
C THR A 242 -23.62 23.62 -0.89
N ILE A 243 -23.72 22.63 0.00
CA ILE A 243 -22.75 21.52 0.06
C ILE A 243 -22.83 20.63 -1.18
N GLN A 244 -21.70 20.05 -1.59
CA GLN A 244 -21.61 19.12 -2.73
C GLN A 244 -20.96 17.82 -2.30
N SER A 245 -21.43 16.71 -2.86
CA SER A 245 -20.81 15.42 -2.62
C SER A 245 -19.44 15.33 -3.30
N PRO A 246 -18.50 14.54 -2.75
CA PRO A 246 -17.22 14.32 -3.41
C PRO A 246 -17.39 13.65 -4.78
N LEU A 247 -18.38 12.78 -4.98
CA LEU A 247 -18.65 12.19 -6.30
C LEU A 247 -19.04 13.26 -7.35
N GLU A 248 -19.87 14.24 -6.98
CA GLU A 248 -20.24 15.35 -7.87
C GLU A 248 -19.03 16.22 -8.22
N LEU A 249 -18.17 16.51 -7.24
CA LEU A 249 -16.92 17.25 -7.45
C LEU A 249 -15.97 16.50 -8.42
N ALA A 250 -15.80 15.20 -8.22
CA ALA A 250 -14.97 14.35 -9.08
C ALA A 250 -15.53 14.30 -10.52
N ALA A 251 -16.85 14.10 -10.68
CA ALA A 251 -17.49 14.09 -11.99
C ALA A 251 -17.44 15.46 -12.66
N HIS A 252 -17.57 16.56 -11.90
CA HIS A 252 -17.40 17.91 -12.44
C HIS A 252 -15.98 18.13 -12.96
N ALA A 253 -14.95 17.77 -12.19
CA ALA A 253 -13.57 17.83 -12.63
C ALA A 253 -13.31 16.97 -13.88
N ALA A 254 -13.87 15.76 -13.94
CA ALA A 254 -13.75 14.88 -15.11
C ALA A 254 -14.41 15.48 -16.36
N ARG A 255 -15.59 16.11 -16.25
CA ARG A 255 -16.21 16.84 -17.38
C ARG A 255 -15.34 18.01 -17.85
N ILE A 256 -14.68 18.72 -16.95
CA ILE A 256 -13.70 19.76 -17.33
C ILE A 256 -12.54 19.14 -18.09
N ALA A 257 -11.98 18.02 -17.62
CA ALA A 257 -10.86 17.34 -18.26
C ALA A 257 -11.21 16.80 -19.66
N ILE A 258 -12.41 16.21 -19.83
CA ILE A 258 -12.92 15.76 -21.14
C ILE A 258 -13.08 16.95 -22.09
N LYS A 259 -13.57 18.09 -21.59
CA LYS A 259 -13.69 19.31 -22.39
C LYS A 259 -12.33 19.87 -22.79
N ASP A 260 -11.35 19.86 -21.87
CA ASP A 260 -9.97 20.31 -22.11
C ASP A 260 -9.25 19.45 -23.16
N ALA A 261 -9.53 18.15 -23.20
CA ALA A 261 -9.06 17.26 -24.26
C ALA A 261 -9.55 17.67 -25.67
N GLY A 262 -10.63 18.45 -25.75
CA GLY A 262 -11.07 19.11 -26.99
C GLY A 262 -12.00 18.30 -27.89
N ASN A 263 -12.15 16.99 -27.68
CA ASN A 263 -13.11 16.17 -28.41
C ASN A 263 -13.64 14.98 -27.60
N ALA A 264 -14.95 14.96 -27.33
CA ALA A 264 -15.62 13.89 -26.61
C ALA A 264 -15.68 12.55 -27.38
N ARG A 265 -15.46 12.55 -28.69
CA ARG A 265 -15.36 11.31 -29.50
C ARG A 265 -14.25 10.35 -29.04
N LEU A 266 -13.31 10.83 -28.23
CA LEU A 266 -12.33 9.98 -27.56
C LEU A 266 -13.03 8.86 -26.75
N LEU A 267 -14.23 9.13 -26.22
CA LEU A 267 -15.01 8.19 -25.41
C LEU A 267 -15.76 7.13 -26.23
N ASP A 268 -15.72 7.19 -27.56
CA ASP A 268 -16.31 6.17 -28.45
C ASP A 268 -15.42 4.90 -28.56
N SER A 269 -14.29 4.88 -27.83
CA SER A 269 -13.26 3.83 -27.86
C SER A 269 -13.29 2.94 -26.62
N ARG A 270 -12.26 2.11 -26.40
CA ARG A 270 -12.15 1.29 -25.19
C ARG A 270 -11.74 2.16 -24.00
N VAL A 271 -12.72 2.51 -23.16
CA VAL A 271 -12.55 3.44 -22.03
C VAL A 271 -12.37 2.70 -20.70
N ARG A 272 -11.48 3.23 -19.86
CA ARG A 272 -11.37 2.89 -18.43
C ARG A 272 -11.78 4.10 -17.58
N VAL A 273 -12.59 3.86 -16.56
CA VAL A 273 -12.90 4.85 -15.52
C VAL A 273 -12.21 4.41 -14.22
N SER A 274 -11.27 5.24 -13.77
CA SER A 274 -10.46 5.02 -12.59
C SER A 274 -10.82 6.02 -11.48
N ALA A 275 -11.32 5.53 -10.36
CA ALA A 275 -11.61 6.35 -9.19
C ALA A 275 -10.44 6.37 -8.22
N VAL A 276 -9.97 7.56 -7.84
CA VAL A 276 -9.16 7.74 -6.63
C VAL A 276 -10.12 7.65 -5.45
N SER A 277 -9.92 6.67 -4.58
CA SER A 277 -10.80 6.39 -3.44
C SER A 277 -10.98 7.64 -2.58
N THR A 278 -12.24 8.00 -2.36
CA THR A 278 -12.65 9.13 -1.52
C THR A 278 -12.70 8.73 -0.05
N VAL A 279 -12.21 9.60 0.82
CA VAL A 279 -12.17 9.37 2.27
C VAL A 279 -13.29 10.11 2.99
N SER A 280 -13.66 11.32 2.55
CA SER A 280 -14.72 12.12 3.17
C SER A 280 -16.10 11.48 3.05
N TRP A 281 -16.29 10.53 2.13
CA TRP A 281 -17.55 9.79 2.00
C TRP A 281 -17.28 8.39 1.45
N ALA A 282 -17.65 7.36 2.21
CA ALA A 282 -17.40 5.97 1.84
C ALA A 282 -18.40 5.48 0.78
N TYR A 283 -17.94 5.37 -0.46
CA TYR A 283 -18.66 4.72 -1.56
C TYR A 283 -18.33 3.22 -1.69
N GLY A 284 -17.33 2.72 -0.94
CA GLY A 284 -16.87 1.34 -1.05
C GLY A 284 -16.39 1.01 -2.46
N ASP A 285 -16.75 -0.17 -2.94
CA ASP A 285 -16.37 -0.68 -4.26
C ASP A 285 -17.18 -0.05 -5.41
N ASP A 286 -18.23 0.71 -5.10
CA ASP A 286 -19.12 1.29 -6.10
C ASP A 286 -18.59 2.60 -6.71
N GLN A 287 -17.54 3.22 -6.15
CA GLN A 287 -17.15 4.60 -6.51
C GLN A 287 -16.84 4.75 -8.01
N ALA A 288 -16.07 3.83 -8.59
CA ALA A 288 -15.73 3.86 -10.02
C ALA A 288 -16.96 3.71 -10.92
N ALA A 289 -17.89 2.81 -10.57
CA ALA A 289 -19.13 2.60 -11.31
C ALA A 289 -20.06 3.83 -11.23
N LEU A 290 -20.17 4.42 -10.04
CA LEU A 290 -20.98 5.62 -9.83
C LEU A 290 -20.42 6.82 -10.59
N LEU A 291 -19.09 6.96 -10.63
CA LEU A 291 -18.42 7.98 -11.44
C LEU A 291 -18.69 7.78 -12.93
N ALA A 292 -18.55 6.56 -13.45
CA ALA A 292 -18.86 6.24 -14.85
C ALA A 292 -20.30 6.60 -15.21
N ARG A 293 -21.27 6.24 -14.35
CA ARG A 293 -22.68 6.60 -14.51
C ARG A 293 -22.89 8.12 -14.54
N GLN A 294 -22.25 8.87 -13.65
CA GLN A 294 -22.35 10.34 -13.66
C GLN A 294 -21.76 10.98 -14.93
N LEU A 295 -20.81 10.31 -15.58
CA LEU A 295 -20.22 10.73 -16.84
C LEU A 295 -21.02 10.25 -18.06
N GLY A 296 -22.04 9.41 -17.87
CA GLY A 296 -22.82 8.82 -18.96
C GLY A 296 -22.03 7.78 -19.76
N ILE A 297 -21.12 7.06 -19.09
CA ILE A 297 -20.27 6.02 -19.70
C ILE A 297 -20.78 4.66 -19.23
N ASP A 298 -21.44 3.93 -20.13
CA ASP A 298 -22.10 2.66 -19.81
C ASP A 298 -21.20 1.42 -20.02
N ASP A 299 -20.17 1.51 -20.87
CA ASP A 299 -19.24 0.41 -21.16
C ASP A 299 -17.79 0.84 -20.91
N ALA A 300 -17.29 0.57 -19.70
CA ALA A 300 -15.91 0.86 -19.32
C ALA A 300 -15.32 -0.19 -18.39
N GLU A 301 -14.00 -0.35 -18.44
CA GLU A 301 -13.28 -1.01 -17.36
C GLU A 301 -13.33 -0.13 -16.10
N LEU A 302 -13.70 -0.73 -14.96
CA LEU A 302 -13.80 -0.04 -13.68
C LEU A 302 -12.59 -0.36 -12.80
N VAL A 303 -11.88 0.69 -12.41
CA VAL A 303 -10.67 0.61 -11.60
C VAL A 303 -10.78 1.56 -10.42
N GLN A 304 -10.24 1.17 -9.27
CA GLN A 304 -10.24 2.00 -8.07
C GLN A 304 -8.91 1.89 -7.35
N SER A 305 -8.43 2.99 -6.76
CA SER A 305 -7.24 2.91 -5.91
C SER A 305 -7.52 2.17 -4.60
N ALA A 306 -6.46 1.73 -3.92
CA ALA A 306 -6.56 1.37 -2.51
C ALA A 306 -7.22 2.51 -1.69
N PRO A 307 -7.92 2.19 -0.59
CA PRO A 307 -8.71 3.19 0.15
C PRO A 307 -7.92 4.37 0.71
N LEU A 308 -6.64 4.16 1.06
CA LEU A 308 -5.80 5.17 1.69
C LEU A 308 -4.42 5.23 1.01
N GLY A 309 -3.98 6.45 0.66
CA GLY A 309 -2.66 6.74 0.12
C GLY A 309 -2.67 7.88 -0.90
N GLY A 310 -1.88 8.92 -0.65
CA GLY A 310 -1.64 10.01 -1.61
C GLY A 310 -0.80 9.61 -2.83
N ASP A 311 -0.26 8.38 -2.85
CA ASP A 311 0.38 7.75 -3.99
C ASP A 311 -0.62 7.32 -5.08
N ALA A 312 -1.90 7.14 -4.70
CA ALA A 312 -2.94 6.57 -5.53
C ALA A 312 -3.09 7.22 -6.94
N PRO A 313 -3.12 8.56 -7.09
CA PRO A 313 -3.28 9.16 -8.42
C PRO A 313 -2.18 8.78 -9.39
N GLN A 314 -0.91 8.87 -8.96
CA GLN A 314 0.22 8.53 -9.81
C GLN A 314 0.25 7.02 -10.13
N ARG A 315 -0.17 6.18 -9.19
CA ARG A 315 -0.30 4.72 -9.42
C ARG A 315 -1.36 4.41 -10.47
N LEU A 316 -2.52 5.08 -10.44
CA LEU A 316 -3.57 4.94 -11.46
C LEU A 316 -3.12 5.46 -12.83
N VAL A 317 -2.38 6.58 -12.88
CA VAL A 317 -1.75 7.06 -14.11
C VAL A 317 -0.79 6.02 -14.68
N SER A 318 0.07 5.45 -13.82
CA SER A 318 1.05 4.45 -14.23
C SER A 318 0.38 3.21 -14.83
N ASP A 319 -0.64 2.69 -14.14
CA ASP A 319 -1.42 1.53 -14.55
C ASP A 319 -2.16 1.76 -15.88
N ALA A 320 -2.80 2.92 -16.04
CA ALA A 320 -3.47 3.29 -17.28
C ALA A 320 -2.47 3.46 -18.44
N ALA A 321 -1.36 4.14 -18.20
CA ALA A 321 -0.31 4.36 -19.20
C ALA A 321 0.34 3.04 -19.65
N GLN A 322 0.52 2.08 -18.74
CA GLN A 322 1.02 0.75 -19.06
C GLN A 322 0.04 0.00 -19.99
N SER A 323 -1.25 -0.06 -19.62
CA SER A 323 -2.28 -0.69 -20.47
C SER A 323 -2.40 -0.02 -21.84
N ILE A 324 -2.24 1.30 -21.93
CA ILE A 324 -2.22 2.03 -23.21
C ILE A 324 -1.00 1.62 -24.03
N SER A 325 0.20 1.60 -23.42
CA SER A 325 1.46 1.24 -24.10
C SER A 325 1.49 -0.19 -24.63
N GLU A 326 0.70 -1.08 -24.04
CA GLU A 326 0.52 -2.48 -24.46
C GLU A 326 -0.63 -2.67 -25.46
N GLY A 327 -1.31 -1.59 -25.87
CA GLY A 327 -2.45 -1.64 -26.79
C GLY A 327 -3.73 -2.24 -26.20
N GLN A 328 -3.79 -2.46 -24.88
CA GLN A 328 -4.93 -3.03 -24.16
C GLN A 328 -6.02 -1.98 -23.87
N LEU A 329 -5.66 -0.71 -23.84
CA LEU A 329 -6.54 0.40 -23.50
C LEU A 329 -6.37 1.56 -24.49
N ASP A 330 -7.47 2.22 -24.86
CA ASP A 330 -7.42 3.39 -25.75
C ASP A 330 -7.45 4.69 -24.94
N VAL A 331 -8.31 4.74 -23.90
CA VAL A 331 -8.57 5.94 -23.10
C VAL A 331 -8.76 5.61 -21.63
N ALA A 332 -8.20 6.43 -20.73
CA ALA A 332 -8.46 6.39 -19.30
C ALA A 332 -8.93 7.74 -18.78
N ILE A 333 -9.95 7.72 -17.92
CA ILE A 333 -10.34 8.85 -17.06
C ILE A 333 -9.93 8.50 -15.64
N ILE A 334 -9.14 9.34 -15.00
CA ILE A 334 -8.74 9.20 -13.60
C ILE A 334 -9.30 10.39 -12.84
N ALA A 335 -10.15 10.18 -11.84
CA ALA A 335 -10.73 11.29 -11.08
C ALA A 335 -10.93 10.96 -9.59
N GLY A 336 -10.86 12.00 -8.78
CA GLY A 336 -11.13 11.93 -7.34
C GLY A 336 -11.50 13.29 -6.79
N ALA A 337 -12.03 13.28 -5.56
CA ALA A 337 -12.34 14.48 -4.80
C ALA A 337 -12.55 14.17 -3.32
N GLU A 338 -12.44 15.21 -2.51
CA GLU A 338 -12.80 15.23 -1.09
C GLU A 338 -13.75 16.40 -0.81
N ALA A 339 -14.62 16.25 0.19
CA ALA A 339 -15.64 17.24 0.57
C ALA A 339 -15.73 17.47 2.09
N PHE A 340 -14.57 17.59 2.76
CA PHE A 340 -14.54 17.75 4.22
C PHE A 340 -15.04 19.12 4.70
N ALA A 341 -14.94 20.18 3.89
CA ALA A 341 -15.49 21.48 4.27
C ALA A 341 -17.02 21.43 4.26
N SER A 342 -17.62 20.80 3.26
CA SER A 342 -19.05 20.48 3.22
C SER A 342 -19.51 19.69 4.44
N LEU A 343 -18.80 18.62 4.79
CA LEU A 343 -19.12 17.82 5.98
C LEU A 343 -19.04 18.64 7.27
N ALA A 344 -18.02 19.49 7.41
CA ALA A 344 -17.87 20.33 8.59
C ALA A 344 -19.04 21.32 8.74
N ILE A 345 -19.58 21.85 7.64
CA ILE A 345 -20.77 22.71 7.65
C ILE A 345 -22.02 21.92 8.02
N ALA A 346 -22.24 20.76 7.41
CA ALA A 346 -23.37 19.88 7.69
C ALA A 346 -23.41 19.47 9.17
N GLN A 347 -22.25 19.10 9.72
CA GLN A 347 -22.12 18.76 11.14
C GLN A 347 -22.44 19.95 12.05
N LYS A 348 -21.95 21.15 11.74
CA LYS A 348 -22.24 22.37 12.53
C LYS A 348 -23.70 22.79 12.49
N SER A 349 -24.40 22.55 11.39
CA SER A 349 -25.83 22.87 11.26
C SER A 349 -26.75 21.79 11.82
N GLY A 350 -26.20 20.64 12.23
CA GLY A 350 -26.99 19.47 12.64
C GLY A 350 -27.76 18.82 11.49
N ALA A 351 -27.45 19.17 10.23
CA ALA A 351 -28.08 18.60 9.05
C ALA A 351 -27.27 17.40 8.54
N ALA A 352 -27.92 16.28 8.25
CA ALA A 352 -27.27 15.18 7.55
C ALA A 352 -27.07 15.56 6.06
N PRO A 353 -25.87 15.38 5.48
CA PRO A 353 -25.66 15.58 4.06
C PRO A 353 -26.53 14.61 3.27
N LYS A 354 -27.31 15.13 2.31
CA LYS A 354 -28.21 14.35 1.45
C LYS A 354 -27.43 13.78 0.26
N TRP A 355 -26.37 13.03 0.52
CA TRP A 355 -25.54 12.42 -0.51
C TRP A 355 -25.87 10.93 -0.63
N ASP A 356 -26.31 10.52 -1.82
CA ASP A 356 -26.70 9.14 -2.07
C ASP A 356 -25.51 8.18 -1.94
N ARG A 357 -25.79 6.95 -1.47
CA ARG A 357 -24.87 5.80 -1.51
C ARG A 357 -25.54 4.61 -2.21
N PRO A 358 -25.93 4.76 -3.48
CA PRO A 358 -26.61 3.69 -4.17
C PRO A 358 -25.60 2.59 -4.50
N HIS A 359 -25.96 1.34 -4.20
CA HIS A 359 -25.21 0.21 -4.74
C HIS A 359 -25.33 0.22 -6.26
N SER A 360 -24.20 0.09 -6.97
CA SER A 360 -24.21 0.19 -8.42
C SER A 360 -24.75 -1.06 -9.10
N GLY A 361 -24.68 -2.22 -8.42
CA GLY A 361 -24.90 -3.55 -8.98
C GLY A 361 -23.76 -4.04 -9.87
N ALA A 362 -22.68 -3.26 -10.01
CA ALA A 362 -21.48 -3.67 -10.73
C ALA A 362 -20.64 -4.63 -9.85
N GLY A 363 -19.87 -5.52 -10.50
CA GLY A 363 -18.87 -6.33 -9.80
C GLY A 363 -17.77 -5.46 -9.20
N ALA A 364 -17.01 -6.01 -8.24
CA ALA A 364 -15.92 -5.29 -7.58
C ALA A 364 -14.91 -4.75 -8.62
N PRO A 365 -14.48 -3.47 -8.48
CA PRO A 365 -13.54 -2.87 -9.40
C PRO A 365 -12.16 -3.51 -9.22
N ARG A 366 -11.34 -3.45 -10.25
CA ARG A 366 -9.92 -3.82 -10.10
C ARG A 366 -9.25 -2.80 -9.19
N ARG A 367 -8.55 -3.27 -8.15
CA ARG A 367 -7.83 -2.40 -7.20
C ARG A 367 -6.39 -2.15 -7.64
N VAL A 368 -5.95 -0.90 -7.49
CA VAL A 368 -4.55 -0.48 -7.70
C VAL A 368 -3.96 0.09 -6.41
N GLY A 369 -2.81 -0.44 -5.99
CA GLY A 369 -2.12 -0.03 -4.77
C GLY A 369 -2.31 -1.03 -3.62
N SER A 370 -1.71 -0.73 -2.46
CA SER A 370 -1.75 -1.55 -1.25
C SER A 370 -2.65 -0.94 -0.18
N ASP A 371 -3.48 -1.78 0.43
CA ASP A 371 -4.39 -1.49 1.54
C ASP A 371 -3.85 -1.96 2.91
N ARG A 372 -2.57 -2.37 2.95
CA ARG A 372 -1.95 -2.79 4.21
C ARG A 372 -2.01 -1.65 5.25
N PRO A 373 -2.24 -1.97 6.54
CA PRO A 373 -2.35 -0.95 7.60
C PRO A 373 -1.05 -0.16 7.77
N GLY A 374 -1.16 1.15 8.02
CA GLY A 374 -0.01 2.05 8.13
C GLY A 374 0.88 1.84 9.36
N ASN A 375 0.38 1.16 10.39
CA ASN A 375 1.05 1.03 11.69
C ASN A 375 1.13 -0.41 12.21
N ASN A 376 2.13 -0.67 13.06
CA ASN A 376 2.23 -1.89 13.87
C ASN A 376 1.76 -1.65 15.33
N GLU A 377 1.73 -2.71 16.15
CA GLU A 377 1.26 -2.64 17.54
C GLU A 377 2.06 -1.63 18.39
N ALA A 378 3.38 -1.60 18.24
CA ALA A 378 4.25 -0.72 19.03
C ALA A 378 4.01 0.77 18.71
N GLU A 379 3.86 1.11 17.43
CA GLU A 379 3.53 2.48 16.99
C GLU A 379 2.15 2.91 17.49
N ASN A 380 1.17 2.01 17.46
CA ASN A 380 -0.17 2.26 17.98
C ASN A 380 -0.15 2.50 19.49
N ALA A 381 0.58 1.68 20.24
CA ALA A 381 0.75 1.81 21.68
C ALA A 381 1.42 3.15 22.07
N ALA A 382 2.37 3.61 21.26
CA ALA A 382 3.03 4.90 21.45
C ALA A 382 2.18 6.12 21.01
N GLY A 383 0.98 5.90 20.46
CA GLY A 383 0.08 6.98 20.03
C GLY A 383 0.38 7.55 18.65
N LEU A 384 1.14 6.85 17.82
CA LEU A 384 1.55 7.28 16.47
C LEU A 384 0.52 6.86 15.39
N LEU A 385 -0.76 6.97 15.72
CA LEU A 385 -1.90 6.58 14.87
C LEU A 385 -2.24 7.62 13.79
N THR A 386 -1.93 8.89 14.04
CA THR A 386 -2.23 9.97 13.10
C THR A 386 -0.95 10.46 12.42
N PRO A 387 -1.05 11.05 11.21
CA PRO A 387 0.14 11.49 10.49
C PRO A 387 0.98 12.54 11.23
N ALA A 388 0.38 13.56 11.84
CA ALA A 388 1.16 14.68 12.38
C ALA A 388 2.19 14.27 13.46
N PRO A 389 1.85 13.48 14.50
CA PRO A 389 2.84 12.98 15.46
C PRO A 389 3.92 12.08 14.82
N MET A 390 3.54 11.20 13.88
CA MET A 390 4.52 10.31 13.21
C MET A 390 5.51 11.11 12.36
N TYR A 391 5.04 12.05 11.55
CA TYR A 391 5.90 12.91 10.74
C TYR A 391 6.75 13.85 11.60
N ALA A 392 6.26 14.29 12.75
CA ALA A 392 7.03 15.13 13.68
C ALA A 392 8.16 14.33 14.35
N LEU A 393 7.88 13.08 14.72
CA LEU A 393 8.89 12.15 15.21
C LEU A 393 10.00 11.93 14.16
N MET A 394 9.63 11.64 12.91
CA MET A 394 10.60 11.48 11.82
C MET A 394 11.38 12.77 11.51
N GLU A 395 10.72 13.93 11.57
CA GLU A 395 11.34 15.26 11.40
C GLU A 395 12.44 15.51 12.44
N SER A 396 12.19 15.19 13.70
CA SER A 396 13.21 15.31 14.75
C SER A 396 14.44 14.43 14.48
N ALA A 397 14.22 13.22 13.94
CA ALA A 397 15.31 12.32 13.59
C ALA A 397 16.09 12.82 12.36
N LEU A 398 15.39 13.35 11.34
CA LEU A 398 16.00 14.00 10.18
C LEU A 398 16.83 15.21 10.61
N ARG A 399 16.31 16.06 11.50
CA ARG A 399 17.06 17.17 12.11
C ARG A 399 18.36 16.68 12.76
N GLY A 400 18.29 15.60 13.53
CA GLY A 400 19.46 14.96 14.13
C GLY A 400 20.49 14.50 13.10
N ALA A 401 20.04 13.86 12.00
CA ALA A 401 20.91 13.43 10.91
C ALA A 401 21.56 14.61 10.16
N LEU A 402 20.81 15.71 9.99
CA LEU A 402 21.28 16.96 9.39
C LEU A 402 22.15 17.80 10.33
N LYS A 403 22.28 17.39 11.61
CA LYS A 403 23.04 18.08 12.65
C LYS A 403 22.62 19.54 12.86
N ARG A 404 21.32 19.82 12.72
CA ARG A 404 20.75 21.16 12.94
C ARG A 404 20.25 21.28 14.39
N ASP A 405 20.45 22.44 14.99
CA ASP A 405 19.75 22.76 16.22
C ASP A 405 18.25 23.02 15.96
N ILE A 406 17.45 23.12 17.04
CA ILE A 406 16.00 23.32 16.92
C ILE A 406 15.66 24.61 16.17
N ARG A 407 16.35 25.73 16.43
CA ARG A 407 16.04 27.04 15.83
C ARG A 407 16.43 27.08 14.37
N GLU A 408 17.60 26.57 14.03
CA GLU A 408 18.08 26.41 12.65
C GLU A 408 17.10 25.57 11.85
N HIS A 409 16.65 24.45 12.40
CA HIS A 409 15.72 23.55 11.73
C HIS A 409 14.33 24.19 11.54
N VAL A 410 13.75 24.80 12.58
CA VAL A 410 12.46 25.52 12.48
C VAL A 410 12.53 26.62 11.42
N THR A 411 13.65 27.35 11.34
CA THR A 411 13.86 28.39 10.32
C THR A 411 13.91 27.80 8.91
N ALA A 412 14.56 26.64 8.74
CA ALA A 412 14.65 25.97 7.45
C ALA A 412 13.27 25.50 6.95
N ILE A 413 12.50 24.80 7.79
CA ILE A 413 11.17 24.29 7.41
C ILE A 413 10.15 25.42 7.23
N SER A 414 10.20 26.48 8.04
CA SER A 414 9.28 27.62 7.88
C SER A 414 9.58 28.43 6.62
N SER A 415 10.86 28.58 6.27
CA SER A 415 11.28 29.22 5.02
C SER A 415 10.87 28.42 3.79
N LEU A 416 11.01 27.10 3.85
CA LEU A 416 10.50 26.18 2.83
C LEU A 416 8.99 26.34 2.66
N TRP A 417 8.24 26.30 3.76
CA TRP A 417 6.78 26.41 3.73
C TRP A 417 6.31 27.80 3.27
N SER A 418 7.06 28.87 3.56
CA SER A 418 6.77 30.21 3.05
C SER A 418 6.81 30.26 1.53
N ARG A 419 7.76 29.56 0.88
CA ARG A 419 7.82 29.44 -0.59
C ARG A 419 6.63 28.66 -1.15
N PHE A 420 6.17 27.63 -0.46
CA PHE A 420 4.95 26.90 -0.83
C PHE A 420 3.71 27.81 -0.76
N SER A 421 3.59 28.63 0.29
CA SER A 421 2.50 29.62 0.38
C SER A 421 2.55 30.65 -0.76
N ALA A 422 3.76 31.09 -1.13
CA ALA A 422 3.95 31.99 -2.27
C ALA A 422 3.51 31.36 -3.60
N ALA A 423 3.81 30.08 -3.82
CA ALA A 423 3.32 29.34 -4.99
C ALA A 423 1.78 29.24 -5.00
N ALA A 424 1.15 29.02 -3.85
CA ALA A 424 -0.31 28.95 -3.74
C ALA A 424 -1.01 30.25 -4.17
N THR A 425 -0.41 31.43 -3.96
CA THR A 425 -0.98 32.72 -4.41
C THR A 425 -1.20 32.81 -5.92
N LYS A 426 -0.44 32.03 -6.71
CA LYS A 426 -0.54 31.99 -8.17
C LYS A 426 -1.51 30.91 -8.66
N ASN A 427 -1.94 30.03 -7.76
CA ASN A 427 -2.81 28.90 -8.09
C ASN A 427 -4.28 29.27 -7.85
N ARG A 428 -5.06 29.45 -8.92
CA ARG A 428 -6.50 29.75 -8.85
C ARG A 428 -7.34 28.67 -8.13
N PHE A 429 -6.81 27.46 -8.00
CA PHE A 429 -7.47 26.35 -7.32
C PHE A 429 -7.04 26.21 -5.85
N ALA A 430 -6.07 27.01 -5.39
CA ALA A 430 -5.61 26.96 -4.01
C ALA A 430 -6.74 27.31 -3.04
N TRP A 431 -6.84 26.56 -1.94
CA TRP A 431 -7.81 26.82 -0.88
C TRP A 431 -7.48 28.11 -0.12
N LEU A 432 -6.20 28.30 0.23
CA LEU A 432 -5.63 29.45 0.93
C LEU A 432 -4.59 30.14 0.01
N PRO A 433 -5.01 31.01 -0.92
CA PRO A 433 -4.12 31.70 -1.85
C PRO A 433 -3.45 32.93 -1.18
N GLU A 434 -2.91 32.76 0.03
CA GLU A 434 -2.28 33.81 0.82
C GLU A 434 -0.80 33.52 1.06
N TYR A 435 0.02 34.56 1.03
CA TYR A 435 1.43 34.47 1.40
C TYR A 435 1.59 34.53 2.93
N HIS A 436 2.41 33.64 3.47
CA HIS A 436 2.82 33.67 4.87
C HIS A 436 4.34 33.78 4.97
N SER A 437 4.83 34.70 5.81
CA SER A 437 6.27 34.82 6.07
C SER A 437 6.79 33.62 6.89
N PRO A 438 8.10 33.32 6.85
CA PRO A 438 8.68 32.26 7.67
C PRO A 438 8.40 32.43 9.17
N GLU A 439 8.43 33.67 9.68
CA GLU A 439 8.15 33.99 11.08
C GLU A 439 6.69 33.66 11.41
N ARG A 440 5.76 34.00 10.50
CA ARG A 440 4.34 33.70 10.69
C ARG A 440 4.06 32.20 10.75
N ILE A 441 4.76 31.43 9.91
CA ILE A 441 4.59 29.97 9.83
C ILE A 441 5.13 29.29 11.10
N ALA A 442 6.22 29.81 11.66
CA ALA A 442 6.81 29.32 12.91
C ALA A 442 6.09 29.79 14.18
N ASP A 443 5.33 30.89 14.12
CA ASP A 443 4.67 31.51 15.28
C ASP A 443 3.51 30.68 15.85
N HIS A 444 3.50 30.50 17.18
CA HIS A 444 2.48 29.76 17.93
C HIS A 444 1.31 30.67 18.32
N ALA A 445 0.58 31.19 17.33
CA ALA A 445 -0.64 31.97 17.56
C ALA A 445 -1.89 31.08 17.70
N ALA A 446 -2.99 31.62 18.22
CA ALA A 446 -4.24 30.86 18.38
C ALA A 446 -4.80 30.28 17.07
N ASP A 447 -4.67 31.02 15.96
CA ASP A 447 -5.08 30.62 14.62
C ASP A 447 -3.99 29.80 13.87
N ASN A 448 -2.77 29.77 14.39
CA ASN A 448 -1.64 28.94 13.96
C ASN A 448 -1.08 28.08 15.12
N ARG A 449 -1.97 27.41 15.87
CA ARG A 449 -1.58 26.68 17.08
C ARG A 449 -0.52 25.59 16.80
N PRO A 450 0.30 25.19 17.78
CA PRO A 450 1.13 24.00 17.68
C PRO A 450 0.26 22.74 17.55
N ILE A 451 0.73 21.75 16.80
CA ILE A 451 0.05 20.46 16.57
C ILE A 451 0.90 19.32 17.15
N ALA A 452 2.13 19.20 16.67
CA ALA A 452 3.12 18.26 17.15
C ALA A 452 4.50 18.85 16.86
N SER A 453 5.36 19.05 17.85
CA SER A 453 6.63 19.76 17.68
C SER A 453 7.52 19.08 16.62
N PRO A 454 7.98 19.79 15.57
CA PRO A 454 8.05 21.25 15.43
C PRO A 454 6.89 21.91 14.66
N TYR A 455 5.87 21.15 14.28
CA TYR A 455 4.79 21.60 13.41
C TYR A 455 3.72 22.44 14.11
N THR A 456 3.50 23.62 13.54
CA THR A 456 2.30 24.44 13.72
C THR A 456 1.21 24.01 12.74
N LYS A 457 -0.02 24.54 12.90
CA LYS A 457 -1.12 24.29 11.97
C LYS A 457 -0.76 24.65 10.52
N LEU A 458 -0.06 25.75 10.29
CA LEU A 458 0.42 26.19 8.97
C LEU A 458 1.58 25.33 8.43
N MET A 459 2.06 24.32 9.15
CA MET A 459 3.00 23.30 8.64
C MET A 459 2.33 21.95 8.38
N THR A 460 1.01 21.86 8.56
CA THR A 460 0.25 20.61 8.37
C THR A 460 -0.66 20.69 7.14
N ALA A 461 -0.93 19.55 6.50
CA ALA A 461 -1.88 19.46 5.40
C ALA A 461 -3.27 20.02 5.80
N ASN A 462 -3.87 20.83 4.93
CA ASN A 462 -5.23 21.34 5.15
C ASN A 462 -6.25 20.38 4.53
N LEU A 463 -6.79 19.49 5.36
CA LEU A 463 -7.75 18.48 4.91
C LEU A 463 -9.19 19.02 4.78
N THR A 464 -9.50 20.18 5.37
CA THR A 464 -10.86 20.75 5.37
C THR A 464 -11.10 21.54 4.08
N VAL A 465 -11.17 20.82 2.97
CA VAL A 465 -11.37 21.37 1.62
C VAL A 465 -12.45 20.59 0.89
N ASP A 466 -13.09 21.27 -0.06
CA ASP A 466 -13.93 20.66 -1.09
C ASP A 466 -13.25 20.86 -2.45
N GLN A 467 -12.51 19.85 -2.89
CA GLN A 467 -11.66 19.93 -4.07
C GLN A 467 -11.71 18.61 -4.84
N GLY A 468 -11.72 18.71 -6.16
CA GLY A 468 -11.68 17.57 -7.07
C GLY A 468 -10.73 17.82 -8.24
N ALA A 469 -10.16 16.75 -8.78
CA ALA A 469 -9.33 16.81 -9.96
C ALA A 469 -9.49 15.55 -10.79
N ALA A 470 -9.25 15.69 -12.10
CA ALA A 470 -9.33 14.61 -13.05
C ALA A 470 -8.31 14.77 -14.19
N LEU A 471 -7.92 13.63 -14.76
CA LEU A 471 -7.00 13.49 -15.88
C LEU A 471 -7.63 12.61 -16.95
N VAL A 472 -7.42 12.96 -18.23
CA VAL A 472 -7.78 12.13 -19.39
C VAL A 472 -6.51 11.75 -20.13
N LEU A 473 -6.20 10.45 -20.12
CA LEU A 473 -5.07 9.86 -20.82
C LEU A 473 -5.60 9.07 -22.03
N CYS A 474 -4.82 9.00 -23.09
CA CYS A 474 -5.10 8.11 -24.21
C CYS A 474 -3.85 7.70 -24.98
N SER A 475 -4.00 6.80 -25.94
CA SER A 475 -2.95 6.53 -26.93
C SER A 475 -2.76 7.71 -27.89
N ALA A 476 -1.54 7.91 -28.40
CA ALA A 476 -1.26 8.91 -29.44
C ALA A 476 -2.13 8.72 -30.70
N ASP A 477 -2.46 7.46 -31.04
CA ASP A 477 -3.40 7.12 -32.13
C ASP A 477 -4.81 7.61 -31.83
N SER A 478 -5.34 7.35 -30.62
CA SER A 478 -6.66 7.83 -30.20
C SER A 478 -6.72 9.36 -30.17
N ALA A 479 -5.66 10.02 -29.70
CA ALA A 479 -5.56 11.48 -29.71
C ALA A 479 -5.60 12.05 -31.14
N ALA A 480 -4.85 11.44 -32.07
CA ALA A 480 -4.84 11.83 -33.48
C ALA A 480 -6.18 11.57 -34.17
N ALA A 481 -6.78 10.40 -33.95
CA ALA A 481 -8.06 10.00 -34.52
C ALA A 481 -9.21 10.91 -34.06
N ALA A 482 -9.17 11.36 -32.79
CA ALA A 482 -10.11 12.34 -32.27
C ALA A 482 -9.77 13.79 -32.66
N GLY A 483 -8.68 14.04 -33.39
CA GLY A 483 -8.28 15.38 -33.82
C GLY A 483 -7.86 16.30 -32.67
N ILE A 484 -7.33 15.74 -31.58
CA ILE A 484 -6.81 16.53 -30.47
C ILE A 484 -5.57 17.29 -30.93
N PRO A 485 -5.49 18.62 -30.76
CA PRO A 485 -4.32 19.40 -31.17
C PRO A 485 -3.04 18.88 -30.49
N PRO A 486 -1.98 18.53 -31.25
CA PRO A 486 -0.73 18.01 -30.70
C PRO A 486 -0.09 18.90 -29.62
N GLN A 487 -0.28 20.22 -29.67
CA GLN A 487 0.20 21.13 -28.61
C GLN A 487 -0.43 20.89 -27.23
N HIS A 488 -1.53 20.14 -27.14
CA HIS A 488 -2.16 19.78 -25.85
C HIS A 488 -1.63 18.47 -25.28
N TRP A 489 -0.79 17.75 -26.02
CA TRP A 489 -0.30 16.43 -25.63
C TRP A 489 0.86 16.57 -24.66
N VAL A 490 0.73 15.94 -23.50
CA VAL A 490 1.83 15.76 -22.55
C VAL A 490 2.11 14.28 -22.46
N PHE A 491 3.24 13.84 -23.02
CA PHE A 491 3.69 12.46 -22.97
C PHE A 491 4.10 12.06 -21.56
N ILE A 492 3.81 10.81 -21.23
CA ILE A 492 4.29 10.17 -20.01
C ILE A 492 5.53 9.35 -20.39
N HIS A 493 6.70 9.77 -19.94
CA HIS A 493 7.98 9.17 -20.36
C HIS A 493 8.29 7.91 -19.56
N ALA A 494 8.05 7.95 -18.25
CA ALA A 494 8.25 6.84 -17.35
C ALA A 494 7.41 7.04 -16.10
N ALA A 495 7.06 5.95 -15.44
CA ALA A 495 6.60 6.00 -14.07
C ALA A 495 7.31 4.94 -13.25
N ALA A 496 7.58 5.24 -11.99
CA ALA A 496 8.19 4.29 -11.07
C ALA A 496 7.52 4.36 -9.70
N HIS A 497 7.60 3.26 -8.97
CA HIS A 497 7.17 3.20 -7.59
C HIS A 497 8.16 2.39 -6.76
N ALA A 498 8.18 2.66 -5.47
CA ALA A 498 8.89 1.88 -4.48
C ALA A 498 8.21 2.06 -3.11
N GLU A 499 8.41 1.08 -2.25
CA GLU A 499 7.91 1.10 -0.88
C GLU A 499 9.09 1.02 0.09
N GLU A 500 9.04 1.81 1.16
CA GLU A 500 9.97 1.71 2.27
C GLU A 500 9.85 0.38 3.01
N GLU A 501 10.72 0.16 4.00
CA GLU A 501 10.30 -0.74 5.07
C GLU A 501 8.99 -0.21 5.69
N TRP A 502 8.01 -1.10 5.78
CA TRP A 502 6.60 -0.68 5.78
C TRP A 502 6.25 0.13 7.03
N TYR A 503 6.67 -0.38 8.19
CA TYR A 503 6.50 0.30 9.47
C TYR A 503 7.72 1.17 9.76
N VAL A 504 7.48 2.42 10.15
CA VAL A 504 8.55 3.41 10.41
C VAL A 504 9.50 2.86 11.47
N SER A 505 8.96 2.28 12.53
CA SER A 505 9.71 1.69 13.63
C SER A 505 10.59 0.49 13.22
N GLU A 506 10.31 -0.17 12.09
CA GLU A 506 11.15 -1.27 11.59
C GLU A 506 12.22 -0.80 10.60
N ARG A 507 12.17 0.47 10.15
CA ARG A 507 13.18 1.02 9.24
C ARG A 507 14.55 1.00 9.88
N HIS A 508 15.58 0.75 9.07
CA HIS A 508 16.96 0.85 9.56
C HIS A 508 17.25 2.23 10.17
N SER A 509 16.84 3.29 9.48
CA SER A 509 16.85 4.68 9.94
C SER A 509 15.45 5.27 9.75
N ILE A 510 14.93 5.98 10.76
CA ILE A 510 13.67 6.73 10.62
C ILE A 510 13.88 8.13 10.02
N ALA A 511 15.13 8.54 9.82
CA ALA A 511 15.52 9.80 9.21
C ALA A 511 15.69 9.71 7.68
N GLU A 512 15.72 8.50 7.11
CA GLU A 512 15.99 8.26 5.70
C GLU A 512 14.79 7.61 5.00
N VAL A 513 14.62 7.94 3.72
CA VAL A 513 13.57 7.40 2.83
C VAL A 513 14.16 7.06 1.44
N PRO A 514 15.07 6.09 1.35
CA PRO A 514 15.76 5.73 0.12
C PRO A 514 14.85 5.29 -1.04
N ALA A 515 13.62 4.85 -0.78
CA ALA A 515 12.65 4.42 -1.78
C ALA A 515 12.25 5.56 -2.74
N ILE A 516 12.18 6.81 -2.26
CA ILE A 516 11.96 7.98 -3.13
C ILE A 516 13.07 8.05 -4.18
N GLY A 517 14.33 8.00 -3.73
CA GLY A 517 15.49 8.07 -4.61
C GLY A 517 15.57 6.88 -5.56
N ALA A 518 15.23 5.67 -5.09
CA ALA A 518 15.19 4.47 -5.92
C ALA A 518 14.16 4.59 -7.06
N ALA A 519 12.93 5.00 -6.75
CA ALA A 519 11.90 5.22 -7.76
C ALA A 519 12.29 6.34 -8.74
N ALA A 520 12.84 7.45 -8.23
CA ALA A 520 13.18 8.60 -9.07
C ALA A 520 14.29 8.27 -10.05
N ARG A 521 15.37 7.65 -9.56
CA ARG A 521 16.48 7.20 -10.41
C ARG A 521 16.01 6.20 -11.45
N ALA A 522 15.13 5.27 -11.10
CA ALA A 522 14.59 4.30 -12.06
C ALA A 522 13.79 4.98 -13.18
N ALA A 523 12.89 5.91 -12.84
CA ALA A 523 12.08 6.63 -13.82
C ALA A 523 12.94 7.55 -14.71
N LEU A 524 13.87 8.31 -14.12
CA LEU A 524 14.78 9.20 -14.85
C LEU A 524 15.73 8.41 -15.78
N ALA A 525 16.31 7.31 -15.29
CA ALA A 525 17.19 6.46 -16.09
C ALA A 525 16.46 5.86 -17.30
N HIS A 526 15.21 5.39 -17.13
CA HIS A 526 14.39 4.90 -18.24
C HIS A 526 14.09 5.99 -19.27
N ALA A 527 13.83 7.22 -18.81
CA ALA A 527 13.63 8.38 -19.69
C ALA A 527 14.93 8.88 -20.35
N GLY A 528 16.10 8.36 -19.96
CA GLY A 528 17.41 8.84 -20.41
C GLY A 528 17.73 10.25 -19.89
N LEU A 529 17.28 10.58 -18.69
CA LEU A 529 17.40 11.89 -18.04
C LEU A 529 18.12 11.78 -16.69
N THR A 530 18.56 12.93 -16.21
CA THR A 530 18.97 13.17 -14.83
C THR A 530 18.01 14.16 -14.16
N ILE A 531 18.12 14.33 -12.85
CA ILE A 531 17.29 15.33 -12.14
C ILE A 531 17.58 16.77 -12.61
N ASP A 532 18.78 17.03 -13.14
CA ASP A 532 19.16 18.35 -13.64
C ASP A 532 18.47 18.71 -14.96
N ASP A 533 17.96 17.72 -15.69
CA ASP A 533 17.16 17.93 -16.91
C ASP A 533 15.70 18.31 -16.60
N VAL A 534 15.27 18.17 -15.35
CA VAL A 534 13.89 18.45 -14.92
C VAL A 534 13.75 19.93 -14.52
N THR A 535 12.88 20.65 -15.23
CA THR A 535 12.60 22.07 -15.00
C THR A 535 11.50 22.26 -13.95
N HIS A 536 10.41 21.50 -14.07
CA HIS A 536 9.20 21.70 -13.26
C HIS A 536 9.02 20.56 -12.26
N LEU A 537 8.81 20.90 -10.99
CA LEU A 537 8.68 19.94 -9.90
C LEU A 537 7.36 20.14 -9.15
N ASP A 538 6.67 19.04 -8.85
CA ASP A 538 5.67 19.01 -7.78
C ASP A 538 6.00 17.88 -6.80
N LEU A 539 6.62 18.25 -5.67
CA LEU A 539 6.92 17.34 -4.58
C LEU A 539 5.72 17.21 -3.63
N TYR A 540 5.39 15.97 -3.27
CA TYR A 540 4.31 15.71 -2.32
C TYR A 540 4.64 16.32 -0.95
N SER A 541 3.68 17.01 -0.34
CA SER A 541 3.97 18.02 0.70
C SER A 541 2.96 18.04 1.85
N CYS A 542 2.62 16.88 2.40
CA CYS A 542 1.72 16.82 3.57
C CYS A 542 2.34 17.48 4.82
N PHE A 543 3.67 17.42 4.94
CA PHE A 543 4.48 18.00 6.00
C PHE A 543 5.88 18.37 5.45
N PRO A 544 6.61 19.32 6.08
CA PRO A 544 7.99 19.69 5.72
C PRO A 544 8.92 18.51 5.48
N PHE A 545 8.93 17.54 6.41
CA PHE A 545 9.68 16.29 6.29
C PHE A 545 9.57 15.63 4.91
N ALA A 546 8.35 15.51 4.36
CA ALA A 546 8.16 14.80 3.09
C ALA A 546 8.90 15.48 1.93
N VAL A 547 8.94 16.82 1.95
CA VAL A 547 9.62 17.63 0.93
C VAL A 547 11.13 17.64 1.16
N GLU A 548 11.58 17.87 2.41
CA GLU A 548 13.02 17.84 2.73
C GLU A 548 13.64 16.48 2.38
N ALA A 549 12.95 15.40 2.74
CA ALA A 549 13.44 14.06 2.48
C ALA A 549 13.44 13.73 0.97
N ALA A 550 12.41 14.14 0.22
CA ALA A 550 12.39 13.99 -1.23
C ALA A 550 13.51 14.80 -1.90
N ALA A 551 13.68 16.06 -1.51
CA ALA A 551 14.74 16.93 -2.04
C ALA A 551 16.13 16.36 -1.75
N GLN A 552 16.36 15.82 -0.55
CA GLN A 552 17.63 15.15 -0.21
C GLN A 552 17.89 13.93 -1.10
N GLN A 553 16.89 13.06 -1.31
CA GLN A 553 17.03 11.88 -2.16
C GLN A 553 17.24 12.21 -3.65
N LEU A 554 16.75 13.37 -4.08
CA LEU A 554 16.89 13.91 -5.44
C LEU A 554 18.09 14.85 -5.59
N SER A 555 18.82 15.15 -4.51
CA SER A 555 19.89 16.17 -4.49
C SER A 555 19.43 17.56 -4.96
N LEU A 556 18.21 17.95 -4.61
CA LEU A 556 17.63 19.25 -4.93
C LEU A 556 17.85 20.26 -3.78
N PRO A 557 18.25 21.51 -4.07
CA PRO A 557 18.26 22.58 -3.07
C PRO A 557 16.84 22.93 -2.61
N LEU A 558 16.66 23.24 -1.33
CA LEU A 558 15.35 23.62 -0.78
C LEU A 558 14.91 25.05 -1.13
N ASP A 559 15.85 25.87 -1.57
CA ASP A 559 15.72 27.31 -1.79
C ASP A 559 16.05 27.75 -3.22
N ASP A 560 16.09 26.81 -4.18
CA ASP A 560 16.30 27.11 -5.61
C ASP A 560 15.12 27.95 -6.16
N PRO A 561 15.31 29.25 -6.47
CA PRO A 561 14.24 30.09 -6.98
C PRO A 561 13.92 29.79 -8.46
N ALA A 562 14.84 29.16 -9.19
CA ALA A 562 14.66 28.81 -10.59
C ALA A 562 13.86 27.51 -10.75
N ARG A 563 13.90 26.61 -9.77
CA ARG A 563 13.15 25.35 -9.74
C ARG A 563 12.33 25.20 -8.45
N PRO A 564 11.19 25.91 -8.34
CA PRO A 564 10.29 25.73 -7.20
C PRO A 564 9.87 24.26 -7.04
N LEU A 565 9.88 23.77 -5.79
CA LEU A 565 9.57 22.37 -5.47
C LEU A 565 8.06 22.03 -5.53
N THR A 566 7.21 22.98 -5.92
CA THR A 566 5.76 22.77 -6.11
C THR A 566 5.22 23.64 -7.24
N GLN A 567 4.26 23.09 -7.97
CA GLN A 567 3.43 23.80 -8.96
C GLN A 567 2.07 24.22 -8.40
N THR A 568 1.66 23.66 -7.25
CA THR A 568 0.33 23.88 -6.66
C THR A 568 0.37 24.83 -5.46
N GLY A 569 1.47 24.84 -4.70
CA GLY A 569 1.54 25.42 -3.36
C GLY A 569 1.39 24.41 -2.22
N GLY A 570 1.28 23.11 -2.53
CA GLY A 570 1.29 22.00 -1.57
C GLY A 570 0.04 21.85 -0.72
N LEU A 571 -0.05 20.74 0.03
CA LEU A 571 -1.28 20.33 0.72
C LEU A 571 -1.73 21.30 1.81
N THR A 572 -0.84 22.11 2.37
CA THR A 572 -1.23 23.11 3.38
C THR A 572 -1.98 24.28 2.76
N PHE A 573 -1.48 24.85 1.67
CA PHE A 573 -1.99 26.11 1.12
C PHE A 573 -2.88 25.90 -0.11
N ALA A 574 -2.46 25.04 -1.04
CA ALA A 574 -3.29 24.65 -2.17
C ALA A 574 -4.55 23.92 -1.71
N GLY A 575 -4.50 23.25 -0.55
CA GLY A 575 -5.53 22.35 -0.05
C GLY A 575 -5.10 20.90 -0.22
N GLY A 576 -5.43 20.07 0.77
CA GLY A 576 -5.02 18.68 0.84
C GLY A 576 -6.23 17.75 0.75
N PRO A 577 -6.78 17.47 -0.46
CA PRO A 577 -7.85 16.50 -0.64
C PRO A 577 -7.31 15.06 -0.51
N LEU A 578 -6.71 14.74 0.64
CA LEU A 578 -6.11 13.46 1.03
C LEU A 578 -5.45 12.71 -0.13
N ASN A 579 -6.09 11.63 -0.58
CA ASN A 579 -5.58 10.73 -1.60
C ASN A 579 -5.38 11.45 -2.95
N ASN A 580 -6.21 12.44 -3.24
CA ASN A 580 -6.33 13.04 -4.57
C ASN A 580 -5.42 14.26 -4.81
N TYR A 581 -4.60 14.68 -3.84
CA TYR A 581 -3.70 15.84 -4.03
C TYR A 581 -2.83 15.69 -5.29
N SER A 582 -2.23 14.52 -5.50
CA SER A 582 -1.28 14.31 -6.60
C SER A 582 -1.91 14.46 -7.99
N THR A 583 -3.24 14.27 -8.11
CA THR A 583 -3.98 14.58 -9.35
C THR A 583 -3.92 16.07 -9.67
N HIS A 584 -4.02 16.94 -8.66
CA HIS A 584 -3.86 18.39 -8.82
C HIS A 584 -2.40 18.76 -9.17
N GLY A 585 -1.42 18.08 -8.57
CA GLY A 585 0.00 18.25 -8.89
C GLY A 585 0.31 17.94 -10.36
N ILE A 586 -0.17 16.79 -10.85
CA ILE A 586 0.00 16.39 -12.26
C ILE A 586 -0.71 17.36 -13.21
N ALA A 587 -1.93 17.81 -12.87
CA ALA A 587 -2.66 18.79 -13.69
C ALA A 587 -1.93 20.15 -13.78
N ALA A 588 -1.38 20.63 -12.65
CA ALA A 588 -0.59 21.86 -12.63
C ALA A 588 0.70 21.72 -13.44
N LEU A 589 1.39 20.58 -13.30
CA LEU A 589 2.60 20.26 -14.06
C LEU A 589 2.33 20.20 -15.57
N ALA A 590 1.27 19.50 -15.99
CA ALA A 590 0.86 19.42 -17.38
C ALA A 590 0.52 20.80 -17.98
N THR A 591 -0.06 21.70 -17.18
CA THR A 591 -0.29 23.09 -17.59
C THR A 591 1.01 23.81 -17.92
N GLN A 592 2.04 23.68 -17.07
CA GLN A 592 3.35 24.29 -17.34
C GLN A 592 4.02 23.67 -18.56
N LEU A 593 3.98 22.35 -18.72
CA LEU A 593 4.60 21.66 -19.85
C LEU A 593 3.95 21.97 -21.20
N ARG A 594 2.65 22.30 -21.23
CA ARG A 594 2.00 22.82 -22.43
C ARG A 594 2.48 24.24 -22.78
N ASN A 595 2.79 25.06 -21.78
CA ASN A 595 3.29 26.42 -21.96
C ASN A 595 4.79 26.45 -22.31
N GLU A 596 5.55 25.45 -21.84
CA GLU A 596 6.98 25.30 -22.06
C GLU A 596 7.29 23.92 -22.68
N PRO A 597 7.02 23.70 -23.99
CA PRO A 597 7.01 22.37 -24.58
C PRO A 597 8.36 21.65 -24.63
N ALA A 598 9.47 22.35 -24.36
CA ALA A 598 10.81 21.78 -24.31
C ALA A 598 11.19 21.26 -22.91
N ALA A 599 10.42 21.62 -21.87
CA ALA A 599 10.72 21.29 -20.50
C ALA A 599 10.33 19.84 -20.15
N TYR A 600 10.94 19.34 -19.07
CA TYR A 600 10.55 18.12 -18.39
C TYR A 600 9.98 18.43 -17.01
N GLY A 601 9.00 17.65 -16.62
CA GLY A 601 8.33 17.74 -15.34
C GLY A 601 8.43 16.45 -14.56
N LEU A 602 8.57 16.54 -13.23
CA LEU A 602 8.52 15.41 -12.31
C LEU A 602 7.48 15.67 -11.22
N ALA A 603 6.58 14.71 -11.05
CA ALA A 603 5.64 14.68 -9.93
C ALA A 603 6.00 13.53 -8.99
N THR A 604 5.96 13.78 -7.69
CA THR A 604 6.02 12.73 -6.67
C THR A 604 4.67 12.62 -5.98
N ALA A 605 4.32 11.39 -5.61
CA ALA A 605 3.12 11.05 -4.88
C ALA A 605 3.50 10.11 -3.73
N LEU A 606 2.89 10.31 -2.57
CA LEU A 606 3.30 9.65 -1.34
C LEU A 606 2.10 9.15 -0.55
N GLY A 607 2.19 7.93 -0.02
CA GLY A 607 1.18 7.34 0.87
C GLY A 607 1.74 6.98 2.25
N TRP A 608 0.85 7.00 3.25
CA TRP A 608 1.15 6.75 4.67
C TRP A 608 2.26 7.64 5.23
N TYR A 609 3.24 7.07 5.96
CA TYR A 609 4.29 7.79 6.67
C TYR A 609 5.59 7.76 5.86
N ALA A 610 5.54 8.34 4.66
CA ALA A 610 6.55 8.16 3.62
C ALA A 610 6.83 6.67 3.38
N THR A 611 5.76 5.86 3.25
CA THR A 611 5.88 4.41 3.10
C THR A 611 5.75 4.00 1.63
N LYS A 612 4.82 4.61 0.92
CA LYS A 612 4.53 4.32 -0.50
C LYS A 612 4.95 5.50 -1.34
N HIS A 613 5.69 5.28 -2.41
CA HIS A 613 6.16 6.32 -3.31
C HIS A 613 5.83 5.97 -4.75
N ALA A 614 5.29 6.95 -5.48
CA ALA A 614 5.07 6.86 -6.91
C ALA A 614 5.56 8.15 -7.58
N ILE A 615 6.23 8.02 -8.72
CA ILE A 615 6.90 9.10 -9.43
C ILE A 615 6.54 9.02 -10.91
N GLY A 616 6.26 10.17 -11.53
CA GLY A 616 5.99 10.27 -12.96
C GLY A 616 6.87 11.33 -13.63
N ILE A 617 7.35 11.02 -14.85
CA ILE A 617 8.10 11.94 -15.70
C ILE A 617 7.24 12.33 -16.90
N TYR A 618 7.12 13.64 -17.13
CA TYR A 618 6.18 14.22 -18.09
C TYR A 618 6.88 15.24 -19.00
N SER A 619 6.50 15.31 -20.28
CA SER A 619 6.93 16.36 -21.20
C SER A 619 6.02 16.46 -22.42
N ALA A 620 5.93 17.62 -23.05
CA ALA A 620 5.31 17.75 -24.39
C ALA A 620 6.21 17.20 -25.51
N GLN A 621 7.49 16.90 -25.23
CA GLN A 621 8.35 16.18 -26.16
C GLN A 621 8.01 14.69 -26.17
N PRO A 622 7.94 14.04 -27.35
CA PRO A 622 7.78 12.59 -27.44
C PRO A 622 8.91 11.84 -26.73
N PRO A 623 8.63 10.69 -26.10
CA PRO A 623 9.62 9.90 -25.41
C PRO A 623 10.58 9.21 -26.41
N ARG A 624 11.79 8.90 -25.94
CA ARG A 624 12.80 8.17 -26.72
C ARG A 624 12.60 6.67 -26.65
N GLU A 625 12.21 6.20 -25.48
CA GLU A 625 11.89 4.81 -25.18
C GLU A 625 10.38 4.65 -25.01
N PRO A 626 9.80 3.47 -25.30
CA PRO A 626 8.42 3.19 -24.94
C PRO A 626 8.17 3.40 -23.44
N PHE A 627 6.96 3.84 -23.08
CA PHE A 627 6.58 3.99 -21.68
C PHE A 627 6.76 2.67 -20.92
N ARG A 628 7.20 2.79 -19.67
CA ARG A 628 7.27 1.68 -18.73
C ARG A 628 6.87 2.14 -17.33
N GLN A 629 6.03 1.33 -16.68
CA GLN A 629 5.83 1.36 -15.24
C GLN A 629 6.88 0.45 -14.56
N ILE A 630 7.67 1.02 -13.65
CA ILE A 630 8.80 0.35 -13.01
C ILE A 630 8.49 0.13 -11.53
N ASP A 631 8.60 -1.11 -11.04
CA ASP A 631 8.69 -1.39 -9.61
C ASP A 631 10.16 -1.34 -9.18
N ALA A 632 10.59 -0.15 -8.74
CA ALA A 632 11.96 0.05 -8.27
C ALA A 632 12.20 -0.65 -6.92
N GLY A 633 11.13 -1.03 -6.20
CA GLY A 633 11.20 -1.77 -4.95
C GLY A 633 11.77 -3.17 -5.10
N LEU A 634 11.66 -3.79 -6.29
CA LEU A 634 12.16 -5.15 -6.55
C LEU A 634 13.69 -5.23 -6.51
N ARG A 635 14.36 -4.19 -7.03
CA ARG A 635 15.84 -4.10 -7.09
C ARG A 635 16.43 -3.18 -6.04
N MET A 636 15.61 -2.55 -5.22
CA MET A 636 16.08 -1.66 -4.16
C MET A 636 16.86 -2.44 -3.12
N ARG A 637 18.12 -2.02 -2.87
CA ARG A 637 18.88 -2.54 -1.74
C ARG A 637 18.21 -2.08 -0.45
N ARG A 638 17.68 -3.02 0.33
CA ARG A 638 17.07 -2.75 1.63
C ARG A 638 18.11 -2.98 2.73
N PRO A 639 18.40 -1.97 3.56
CA PRO A 639 19.12 -2.19 4.81
C PRO A 639 18.37 -3.22 5.69
N PRO A 640 19.06 -3.95 6.58
CA PRO A 640 18.41 -4.84 7.52
C PRO A 640 17.35 -4.11 8.35
N LYS A 641 16.17 -4.73 8.48
CA LYS A 641 15.10 -4.21 9.34
C LYS A 641 15.57 -4.18 10.79
N ARG A 642 15.09 -3.20 11.54
CA ARG A 642 15.30 -3.13 12.98
C ARG A 642 14.16 -3.86 13.68
N ARG A 643 14.49 -4.69 14.68
CA ARG A 643 13.47 -5.30 15.55
C ARG A 643 12.87 -4.21 16.44
N VAL A 644 11.55 -4.28 16.65
CA VAL A 644 10.81 -3.35 17.49
C VAL A 644 10.24 -4.09 18.68
N CYS A 645 10.49 -3.58 19.89
CA CYS A 645 9.95 -4.16 21.12
C CYS A 645 8.55 -3.63 21.40
N THR A 646 7.59 -4.52 21.63
CA THR A 646 6.27 -4.16 22.17
C THR A 646 6.27 -4.04 23.70
N SER A 647 7.29 -4.60 24.37
CA SER A 647 7.58 -4.40 25.79
C SER A 647 9.08 -4.34 26.02
N TYR A 648 9.53 -3.41 26.86
CA TYR A 648 10.94 -3.22 27.17
C TYR A 648 11.11 -2.64 28.57
N SER A 649 12.11 -3.13 29.31
CA SER A 649 12.58 -2.57 30.57
C SER A 649 14.10 -2.43 30.49
N GLY A 650 14.61 -1.21 30.59
CA GLY A 650 16.02 -0.91 30.36
C GLY A 650 16.25 0.50 29.85
N GLU A 651 17.51 0.82 29.55
CA GLU A 651 17.93 2.11 29.00
C GLU A 651 17.97 2.09 27.47
N ALA A 652 17.51 3.19 26.84
CA ALA A 652 17.60 3.41 25.39
C ALA A 652 18.05 4.85 25.07
N LEU A 653 18.73 5.02 23.92
CA LEU A 653 19.19 6.31 23.39
C LEU A 653 18.12 6.93 22.49
N VAL A 654 17.72 8.18 22.76
CA VAL A 654 16.72 8.90 21.94
C VAL A 654 17.28 9.20 20.54
N GLU A 655 16.64 8.63 19.51
CA GLU A 655 16.96 8.90 18.09
C GLU A 655 16.00 9.92 17.46
N GLY A 656 14.78 10.04 18.00
CA GLY A 656 13.74 10.98 17.58
C GLY A 656 12.68 11.15 18.67
N TYR A 657 12.03 12.31 18.73
CA TYR A 657 10.96 12.61 19.67
C TYR A 657 9.99 13.67 19.14
N THR A 658 8.79 13.75 19.72
CA THR A 658 7.84 14.84 19.47
C THR A 658 6.98 15.10 20.71
N VAL A 659 6.57 16.36 20.90
CA VAL A 659 5.53 16.74 21.87
C VAL A 659 4.24 16.98 21.10
N THR A 660 3.13 16.33 21.49
CA THR A 660 1.80 16.56 20.92
C THR A 660 1.05 17.63 21.70
N TYR A 661 0.13 18.34 21.05
CA TYR A 661 -0.61 19.45 21.64
C TYR A 661 -2.12 19.29 21.46
N GLN A 662 -2.86 19.74 22.47
CA GLN A 662 -4.32 19.82 22.43
C GLN A 662 -4.80 20.97 21.54
N SER A 663 -6.09 21.00 21.23
CA SER A 663 -6.68 22.04 20.37
C SER A 663 -6.61 23.47 20.94
N ASN A 664 -6.48 23.61 22.26
CA ASN A 664 -6.25 24.89 22.95
C ASN A 664 -4.78 25.33 22.94
N GLY A 665 -3.87 24.51 22.37
CA GLY A 665 -2.44 24.76 22.32
C GLY A 665 -1.65 24.28 23.55
N SER A 666 -2.29 23.67 24.56
CA SER A 666 -1.55 23.12 25.70
C SER A 666 -0.86 21.80 25.33
N PRO A 667 0.36 21.53 25.85
CA PRO A 667 1.05 20.26 25.67
C PRO A 667 0.23 19.09 26.19
N GLU A 668 0.24 17.97 25.47
CA GLU A 668 -0.55 16.78 25.79
C GLU A 668 0.34 15.60 26.23
N ALA A 669 1.30 15.23 25.39
CA ALA A 669 2.15 14.06 25.62
C ALA A 669 3.51 14.22 24.93
N LEU A 670 4.52 13.56 25.49
CA LEU A 670 5.82 13.35 24.85
C LEU A 670 5.87 11.92 24.28
N ILE A 671 6.29 11.80 23.02
CA ILE A 671 6.55 10.53 22.36
C ILE A 671 8.04 10.47 22.00
N VAL A 672 8.70 9.37 22.33
CA VAL A 672 10.12 9.13 22.04
C VAL A 672 10.34 7.82 21.30
N SER A 673 11.26 7.83 20.34
CA SER A 673 11.86 6.65 19.72
C SER A 673 13.29 6.49 20.21
N GLY A 674 13.59 5.31 20.73
CA GLY A 674 14.87 4.97 21.32
C GLY A 674 15.52 3.75 20.70
N ILE A 675 16.85 3.74 20.65
CA ILE A 675 17.63 2.55 20.35
C ILE A 675 18.21 1.97 21.63
N ALA A 676 17.84 0.72 21.95
CA ALA A 676 18.36 -0.02 23.07
C ALA A 676 19.80 -0.51 22.81
N VAL A 677 20.49 -0.94 23.87
CA VAL A 677 21.90 -1.39 23.79
C VAL A 677 22.10 -2.57 22.83
N ASP A 678 21.10 -3.42 22.65
CA ASP A 678 21.11 -4.55 21.72
C ASP A 678 20.76 -4.18 20.27
N GLY A 679 20.46 -2.89 20.00
CA GLY A 679 20.15 -2.35 18.67
C GLY A 679 18.67 -2.32 18.33
N ASP A 680 17.80 -2.85 19.19
CA ASP A 680 16.35 -2.81 19.03
C ASP A 680 15.80 -1.39 19.14
N ARG A 681 14.67 -1.15 18.46
CA ARG A 681 13.91 0.08 18.63
C ARG A 681 12.83 -0.09 19.68
N VAL A 682 12.72 0.91 20.53
CA VAL A 682 11.72 1.01 21.59
C VAL A 682 10.97 2.33 21.41
N LEU A 683 9.65 2.27 21.44
CA LEU A 683 8.79 3.45 21.41
C LEU A 683 8.15 3.65 22.77
N ALA A 684 8.07 4.90 23.23
CA ALA A 684 7.41 5.23 24.48
C ALA A 684 6.60 6.52 24.38
N ARG A 685 5.49 6.56 25.13
CA ARG A 685 4.65 7.73 25.31
C ARG A 685 4.53 8.04 26.80
N THR A 686 4.61 9.30 27.17
CA THR A 686 4.37 9.76 28.55
C THR A 686 3.52 11.04 28.57
N THR A 687 2.64 11.13 29.56
CA THR A 687 1.80 12.29 29.86
C THR A 687 2.21 12.98 31.17
N GLU A 688 3.31 12.54 31.79
CA GLU A 688 3.82 13.13 33.01
C GLU A 688 4.31 14.55 32.74
N ALA A 689 3.78 15.53 33.47
CA ALA A 689 3.99 16.95 33.20
C ALA A 689 5.48 17.34 33.20
N GLU A 690 6.30 16.70 34.05
CA GLU A 690 7.75 16.89 34.10
C GLU A 690 8.43 16.55 32.76
N TYR A 691 8.14 15.37 32.19
CA TYR A 691 8.76 14.91 30.96
C TYR A 691 8.22 15.65 29.72
N VAL A 692 6.94 16.01 29.73
CA VAL A 692 6.35 16.83 28.66
C VAL A 692 7.03 18.21 28.63
N ALA A 693 7.17 18.88 29.78
CA ALA A 693 7.86 20.16 29.88
C ALA A 693 9.35 20.05 29.47
N LEU A 694 10.01 18.94 29.79
CA LEU A 694 11.39 18.68 29.36
C LEU A 694 11.50 18.60 27.83
N GLY A 695 10.58 17.90 27.17
CA GLY A 695 10.53 17.78 25.70
C GLY A 695 10.28 19.10 24.97
N GLU A 696 9.60 20.06 25.61
CA GLU A 696 9.43 21.41 25.06
C GLU A 696 10.66 22.30 25.29
N ALA A 697 11.28 22.19 26.47
CA ALA A 697 12.32 23.10 26.89
C ALA A 697 13.72 22.72 26.40
N THR A 698 13.94 21.45 26.04
CA THR A 698 15.29 20.92 25.76
C THR A 698 15.35 20.04 24.51
N ASP A 699 16.54 19.94 23.93
CA ASP A 699 16.81 18.99 22.86
C ASP A 699 17.09 17.61 23.44
N LEU A 700 16.14 16.69 23.29
CA LEU A 700 16.22 15.33 23.81
C LEU A 700 17.04 14.38 22.91
N LEU A 701 17.38 14.79 21.68
CA LEU A 701 18.23 13.95 20.83
C LEU A 701 19.56 13.67 21.55
N ASP A 702 20.04 12.43 21.44
CA ASP A 702 21.28 11.95 22.08
C ASP A 702 21.27 11.89 23.60
N THR A 703 20.09 12.02 24.21
CA THR A 703 19.89 11.72 25.62
C THR A 703 19.42 10.28 25.82
N THR A 704 19.54 9.76 27.05
CA THR A 704 18.99 8.45 27.40
C THR A 704 17.64 8.57 28.11
N PHE A 705 16.83 7.52 27.99
CA PHE A 705 15.65 7.30 28.81
C PHE A 705 15.61 5.86 29.31
N THR A 706 14.98 5.64 30.45
CA THR A 706 14.75 4.30 31.02
C THR A 706 13.27 3.97 31.00
N LEU A 707 12.95 2.75 30.57
CA LEU A 707 11.64 2.17 30.76
C LEU A 707 11.64 1.19 31.94
N THR A 708 10.60 1.25 32.76
CA THR A 708 10.31 0.28 33.82
C THR A 708 8.86 -0.14 33.67
N ASP A 709 8.64 -1.42 33.40
CA ASP A 709 7.31 -1.99 33.12
C ASP A 709 6.57 -1.25 31.98
N GLY A 710 7.33 -0.81 30.96
CA GLY A 710 6.82 -0.08 29.80
C GLY A 710 6.57 1.41 30.01
N ALA A 711 6.71 1.94 31.22
CA ALA A 711 6.57 3.36 31.52
C ALA A 711 7.93 4.07 31.58
N VAL A 712 7.98 5.35 31.17
CA VAL A 712 9.18 6.19 31.27
C VAL A 712 9.48 6.48 32.75
N SER A 713 10.56 5.89 33.27
CA SER A 713 10.99 6.06 34.67
C SER A 713 12.12 7.07 34.84
N SER A 714 12.87 7.37 33.78
CA SER A 714 13.80 8.50 33.71
C SER A 714 13.99 8.98 32.28
N LEU A 715 14.29 10.27 32.08
CA LEU A 715 14.54 10.88 30.77
C LEU A 715 15.56 12.02 30.91
N GLY A 716 16.53 12.09 30.00
CA GLY A 716 17.49 13.19 29.95
C GLY A 716 18.66 13.07 30.94
N ALA A 717 18.78 11.95 31.66
CA ALA A 717 19.76 11.75 32.73
C ALA A 717 21.22 11.77 32.24
N HIS A 718 21.48 11.31 31.01
CA HIS A 718 22.79 11.31 30.39
C HIS A 718 22.71 11.87 28.97
N ARG A 719 23.38 13.00 28.72
CA ARG A 719 23.71 13.42 27.35
C ARG A 719 24.98 12.70 26.96
N ASN A 720 24.95 11.88 25.91
CA ASN A 720 26.15 11.20 25.47
C ASN A 720 27.11 12.24 24.86
N THR A 721 28.00 12.80 25.69
CA THR A 721 28.98 13.83 25.30
C THR A 721 30.14 13.27 24.48
N SER A 722 30.15 11.96 24.20
CA SER A 722 31.14 11.36 23.31
C SER A 722 30.81 11.72 21.85
N THR A 723 31.45 12.79 21.38
CA THR A 723 31.60 13.22 19.97
C THR A 723 31.30 12.11 18.95
N GLY A 724 30.07 12.03 18.42
CA GLY A 724 29.62 11.18 17.30
C GLY A 724 29.73 9.65 17.48
N THR A 725 30.77 9.14 18.13
CA THR A 725 31.21 7.74 18.01
C THR A 725 30.34 6.73 18.77
N ALA A 726 29.65 7.11 19.84
CA ALA A 726 28.74 6.19 20.56
C ALA A 726 27.31 6.20 20.00
N ARG A 727 26.79 7.37 19.58
CA ARG A 727 25.54 7.49 18.83
C ARG A 727 25.66 6.77 17.50
N ASP A 728 26.69 7.08 16.71
CA ASP A 728 26.92 6.41 15.43
C ASP A 728 27.11 4.92 15.64
N ARG A 729 27.80 4.50 16.71
CA ARG A 729 27.88 3.09 17.09
C ARG A 729 26.51 2.49 17.40
N LEU A 730 25.67 3.09 18.25
CA LEU A 730 24.34 2.54 18.61
C LEU A 730 23.32 2.59 17.46
N LEU A 731 23.31 3.66 16.68
CA LEU A 731 22.51 3.72 15.45
C LEU A 731 23.01 2.69 14.43
N SER A 732 24.33 2.45 14.38
CA SER A 732 24.95 1.38 13.58
C SER A 732 24.98 0.00 14.25
N THR A 733 24.61 -0.20 15.52
CA THR A 733 24.63 -1.55 16.14
C THR A 733 23.52 -2.43 15.58
N ALA A 734 22.52 -1.85 14.91
CA ALA A 734 21.63 -2.61 14.01
C ALA A 734 22.36 -3.25 12.82
N ALA A 735 23.59 -2.84 12.51
CA ALA A 735 24.46 -3.54 11.57
C ALA A 735 25.00 -4.88 12.13
N ALA A 736 24.71 -5.23 13.40
CA ALA A 736 25.07 -6.53 13.96
C ALA A 736 24.09 -7.66 13.59
N HIS A 737 22.88 -7.35 13.09
CA HIS A 737 22.06 -8.38 12.45
C HIS A 737 22.57 -8.61 11.03
N VAL A 738 23.53 -9.53 10.91
CA VAL A 738 23.92 -10.10 9.62
C VAL A 738 22.65 -10.71 9.02
N PRO A 739 22.14 -10.21 7.89
CA PRO A 739 20.88 -10.67 7.34
C PRO A 739 21.00 -12.16 7.02
N SER A 740 19.98 -12.96 7.38
CA SER A 740 19.97 -14.40 7.12
C SER A 740 19.91 -14.76 5.64
N LEU A 741 19.53 -13.80 4.79
CA LEU A 741 19.53 -13.88 3.34
C LEU A 741 20.11 -12.59 2.74
N THR A 742 20.94 -12.70 1.71
CA THR A 742 21.30 -11.55 0.86
C THR A 742 20.84 -11.78 -0.58
N VAL A 743 20.42 -10.70 -1.24
CA VAL A 743 20.03 -10.70 -2.65
C VAL A 743 20.87 -9.66 -3.37
N GLU A 744 21.55 -10.08 -4.43
CA GLU A 744 22.37 -9.23 -5.28
C GLU A 744 21.84 -9.28 -6.71
N TRP A 745 21.72 -8.11 -7.33
CA TRP A 745 21.30 -7.98 -8.72
C TRP A 745 22.50 -7.62 -9.59
N ASP A 746 22.70 -8.36 -10.67
CA ASP A 746 23.74 -8.11 -11.67
C ASP A 746 23.12 -8.19 -13.06
N GLY A 747 22.68 -7.03 -13.59
CA GLY A 747 21.91 -6.94 -14.83
C GLY A 747 20.67 -7.84 -14.80
N PRO A 748 20.60 -8.91 -15.61
CA PRO A 748 19.49 -9.86 -15.62
C PRO A 748 19.57 -10.96 -14.55
N LEU A 749 20.66 -11.04 -13.78
CA LEU A 749 20.89 -12.10 -12.81
C LEU A 749 20.45 -11.69 -11.39
N CYS A 750 19.84 -12.63 -10.68
CA CYS A 750 19.50 -12.51 -9.26
C CYS A 750 20.28 -13.53 -8.44
N VAL A 751 21.20 -13.11 -7.58
CA VAL A 751 21.98 -14.00 -6.72
C VAL A 751 21.44 -13.97 -5.31
N ILE A 752 20.84 -15.09 -4.90
CA ILE A 752 20.22 -15.32 -3.60
C ILE A 752 21.20 -16.14 -2.76
N THR A 753 21.71 -15.55 -1.68
CA THR A 753 22.68 -16.21 -0.77
C THR A 753 22.03 -16.47 0.58
N LEU A 754 21.93 -17.75 0.95
CA LEU A 754 21.62 -18.17 2.32
C LEU A 754 22.80 -17.79 3.22
N ASN A 755 22.60 -16.92 4.20
CA ASN A 755 23.67 -16.27 4.95
C ASN A 755 23.57 -16.55 6.46
N ARG A 756 23.61 -17.85 6.80
CA ARG A 756 23.70 -18.36 8.19
C ARG A 756 24.83 -19.41 8.31
N PRO A 757 26.08 -19.08 7.92
CA PRO A 757 27.17 -20.06 7.89
C PRO A 757 27.46 -20.71 9.26
N GLN A 758 27.22 -19.99 10.35
CA GLN A 758 27.38 -20.46 11.73
C GLN A 758 26.50 -21.67 12.10
N VAL A 759 25.42 -21.89 11.36
CA VAL A 759 24.54 -23.07 11.48
C VAL A 759 24.43 -23.81 10.14
N ARG A 760 25.46 -23.70 9.30
CA ARG A 760 25.54 -24.35 7.97
C ARG A 760 24.33 -24.05 7.07
N ASN A 761 23.88 -22.81 7.12
CA ASN A 761 22.74 -22.30 6.35
C ASN A 761 21.42 -23.05 6.60
N ALA A 762 21.26 -23.66 7.79
CA ALA A 762 20.00 -24.26 8.20
C ALA A 762 18.85 -23.23 8.25
N ILE A 763 17.67 -23.65 7.82
CA ILE A 763 16.52 -22.78 7.51
C ILE A 763 15.50 -22.83 8.65
N ASP A 764 15.25 -21.68 9.25
CA ASP A 764 14.10 -21.43 10.13
C ASP A 764 12.98 -20.69 9.39
N LEU A 765 11.87 -20.41 10.07
CA LEU A 765 10.71 -19.75 9.46
C LEU A 765 11.05 -18.36 8.92
N ALA A 766 11.90 -17.59 9.60
CA ALA A 766 12.30 -16.25 9.16
C ALA A 766 13.06 -16.33 7.82
N LEU A 767 14.07 -17.19 7.72
CA LEU A 767 14.81 -17.38 6.48
C LEU A 767 13.90 -17.94 5.35
N ALA A 768 12.98 -18.85 5.66
CA ALA A 768 12.04 -19.37 4.66
C ALA A 768 11.16 -18.25 4.07
N LEU A 769 10.63 -17.36 4.90
CA LEU A 769 9.85 -16.19 4.45
C LEU A 769 10.70 -15.20 3.63
N GLU A 770 11.98 -15.05 3.96
CA GLU A 770 12.92 -14.25 3.15
C GLU A 770 13.18 -14.88 1.78
N ILE A 771 13.37 -16.19 1.71
CA ILE A 771 13.54 -16.93 0.45
C ILE A 771 12.28 -16.78 -0.41
N GLU A 772 11.09 -16.97 0.18
CA GLU A 772 9.82 -16.79 -0.54
C GLU A 772 9.73 -15.39 -1.15
N ARG A 773 10.03 -14.36 -0.36
CA ARG A 773 10.02 -12.97 -0.83
C ARG A 773 11.04 -12.73 -1.93
N ALA A 774 12.26 -13.26 -1.81
CA ALA A 774 13.30 -13.09 -2.82
C ALA A 774 12.93 -13.75 -4.16
N ILE A 775 12.34 -14.95 -4.11
CA ILE A 775 11.88 -15.65 -5.30
C ILE A 775 10.65 -14.97 -5.92
N ASP A 776 9.70 -14.52 -5.10
CA ASP A 776 8.56 -13.71 -5.57
C ASP A 776 9.03 -12.43 -6.25
N THR A 777 10.03 -11.75 -5.69
CA THR A 777 10.64 -10.55 -6.26
C THR A 777 11.32 -10.84 -7.59
N PHE A 778 12.10 -11.93 -7.66
CA PHE A 778 12.74 -12.41 -8.90
C PHE A 778 11.72 -12.78 -9.98
N GLU A 779 10.63 -13.44 -9.61
CA GLU A 779 9.58 -13.83 -10.53
C GLU A 779 8.78 -12.61 -11.04
N ALA A 780 8.54 -11.62 -10.17
CA ALA A 780 7.83 -10.39 -10.53
C ALA A 780 8.65 -9.42 -11.41
N ASP A 781 9.99 -9.47 -11.35
CA ASP A 781 10.85 -8.53 -12.09
C ASP A 781 10.99 -8.91 -13.57
N PRO A 782 10.42 -8.14 -14.52
CA PRO A 782 10.48 -8.46 -15.95
C PRO A 782 11.87 -8.24 -16.56
N ASP A 783 12.84 -7.64 -15.85
CA ASP A 783 14.24 -7.54 -16.28
C ASP A 783 15.09 -8.69 -15.73
N ALA A 784 14.58 -9.49 -14.80
CA ALA A 784 15.26 -10.66 -14.28
C ALA A 784 15.10 -11.85 -15.23
N ARG A 785 16.18 -12.61 -15.43
CA ARG A 785 16.21 -13.77 -16.35
C ARG A 785 16.53 -15.07 -15.62
N VAL A 786 17.54 -15.07 -14.76
CA VAL A 786 18.04 -16.29 -14.10
C VAL A 786 18.40 -16.00 -12.64
N ALA A 787 17.97 -16.87 -11.73
CA ALA A 787 18.37 -16.81 -10.33
C ALA A 787 19.50 -17.80 -10.05
N ILE A 788 20.38 -17.45 -9.10
CA ILE A 788 21.41 -18.32 -8.56
C ILE A 788 21.17 -18.43 -7.06
N LEU A 789 20.87 -19.63 -6.57
CA LEU A 789 20.79 -19.92 -5.14
C LEU A 789 22.13 -20.47 -4.67
N ARG A 790 22.68 -19.91 -3.59
CA ARG A 790 23.93 -20.38 -2.98
C ARG A 790 23.90 -20.30 -1.45
N GLY A 791 24.81 -21.02 -0.80
CA GLY A 791 25.11 -20.84 0.63
C GLY A 791 26.31 -19.92 0.84
N ALA A 792 26.31 -19.14 1.93
CA ALA A 792 27.49 -18.44 2.42
C ALA A 792 28.38 -19.40 3.21
N GLY A 793 29.70 -19.17 3.18
CA GLY A 793 30.67 -19.99 3.89
C GLY A 793 30.97 -21.31 3.16
N THR A 794 31.13 -22.39 3.93
CA THR A 794 31.64 -23.68 3.43
C THR A 794 30.56 -24.65 2.96
N ASP A 795 29.30 -24.42 3.33
CA ASP A 795 28.20 -25.35 3.07
C ASP A 795 27.08 -24.66 2.31
N PHE A 796 26.47 -25.35 1.36
CA PHE A 796 25.28 -24.87 0.68
C PHE A 796 24.11 -24.73 1.66
N CYS A 797 23.64 -25.84 2.24
CA CYS A 797 22.55 -25.88 3.22
C CYS A 797 22.41 -27.29 3.84
N THR A 798 22.14 -27.36 5.14
CA THR A 798 21.87 -28.62 5.84
C THR A 798 20.40 -28.86 6.18
N GLY A 799 19.48 -28.11 5.57
CA GLY A 799 18.03 -28.28 5.70
C GLY A 799 17.41 -27.50 6.86
N MET A 800 16.37 -28.06 7.49
CA MET A 800 15.61 -27.39 8.55
C MET A 800 16.46 -27.18 9.82
N ASP A 801 16.35 -25.98 10.42
CA ASP A 801 16.93 -25.69 11.72
C ASP A 801 16.15 -26.44 12.83
N LEU A 802 16.71 -27.56 13.27
CA LEU A 802 16.08 -28.42 14.28
C LEU A 802 15.92 -27.73 15.65
N LYS A 803 16.75 -26.73 15.97
CA LYS A 803 16.62 -25.96 17.22
C LYS A 803 15.43 -25.00 17.16
N ALA A 804 15.17 -24.42 15.98
CA ALA A 804 13.97 -23.59 15.75
C ALA A 804 12.70 -24.46 15.71
N ALA A 805 12.75 -25.61 15.02
CA ALA A 805 11.64 -26.55 14.95
C ALA A 805 11.22 -27.07 16.34
N ALA A 806 12.18 -27.33 17.24
CA ALA A 806 11.90 -27.70 18.64
C ALA A 806 11.12 -26.62 19.43
N LYS A 807 11.11 -25.37 18.94
CA LYS A 807 10.34 -24.24 19.49
C LYS A 807 9.02 -23.99 18.73
N GLY A 808 8.62 -24.92 17.86
CA GLY A 808 7.41 -24.81 17.03
C GLY A 808 7.58 -23.96 15.76
N GLN A 809 8.79 -23.53 15.42
CA GLN A 809 9.06 -22.75 14.21
C GLN A 809 9.43 -23.68 13.05
N PHE A 810 8.44 -24.05 12.24
CA PHE A 810 8.66 -24.83 11.03
C PHE A 810 8.87 -23.90 9.81
N PRO A 811 9.84 -24.18 8.92
CA PRO A 811 10.12 -23.35 7.76
C PRO A 811 9.11 -23.61 6.63
N VAL A 812 7.83 -23.34 6.88
CA VAL A 812 6.74 -23.48 5.89
C VAL A 812 6.17 -22.10 5.62
N THR A 813 6.21 -21.68 4.36
CA THR A 813 5.66 -20.40 3.94
C THR A 813 4.29 -20.56 3.27
N PRO A 814 3.42 -19.55 3.30
CA PRO A 814 2.05 -19.67 2.79
C PRO A 814 1.96 -19.95 1.28
N ARG A 815 2.86 -19.39 0.46
CA ARG A 815 2.77 -19.45 -1.01
C ARG A 815 3.68 -20.53 -1.62
N ARG A 816 4.91 -20.63 -1.12
CA ARG A 816 5.97 -21.51 -1.69
C ARG A 816 6.26 -22.75 -0.86
N GLY A 817 5.61 -22.91 0.29
CA GLY A 817 5.63 -24.14 1.08
C GLY A 817 6.93 -24.32 1.88
N LEU A 818 7.39 -25.57 2.00
CA LEU A 818 8.59 -25.90 2.76
C LEU A 818 9.83 -25.18 2.20
N LEU A 819 10.67 -24.70 3.12
CA LEU A 819 11.94 -24.00 2.85
C LEU A 819 11.78 -22.72 2.00
N GLY A 820 10.56 -22.21 1.82
CA GLY A 820 10.29 -20.97 1.09
C GLY A 820 10.40 -21.05 -0.44
N LEU A 821 10.60 -22.24 -1.01
CA LEU A 821 10.83 -22.42 -2.45
C LEU A 821 10.26 -23.72 -3.01
N THR A 822 10.33 -24.84 -2.28
CA THR A 822 10.23 -26.17 -2.91
C THR A 822 8.82 -26.59 -3.30
N GLY A 823 7.79 -25.99 -2.72
CA GLY A 823 6.39 -26.25 -3.05
C GLY A 823 5.99 -25.63 -4.39
N THR A 824 6.42 -24.40 -4.63
CA THR A 824 6.15 -23.64 -5.85
C THR A 824 7.44 -22.95 -6.32
N PRO A 825 8.35 -23.64 -7.04
CA PRO A 825 9.52 -23.00 -7.65
C PRO A 825 9.11 -21.95 -8.70
N PRO A 826 9.96 -20.96 -9.02
CA PRO A 826 9.61 -19.93 -10.00
C PRO A 826 9.56 -20.49 -11.43
N VAL A 827 8.79 -19.84 -12.30
CA VAL A 827 8.73 -20.20 -13.74
C VAL A 827 10.03 -19.86 -14.48
N LYS A 828 10.78 -18.87 -13.98
CA LYS A 828 12.10 -18.48 -14.51
C LYS A 828 13.19 -19.46 -14.02
N PRO A 829 14.29 -19.65 -14.77
CA PRO A 829 15.36 -20.58 -14.39
C PRO A 829 16.06 -20.24 -13.07
N VAL A 830 16.39 -21.28 -12.28
CA VAL A 830 17.18 -21.22 -11.05
C VAL A 830 18.35 -22.19 -11.10
N ILE A 831 19.55 -21.71 -10.76
CA ILE A 831 20.77 -22.50 -10.66
C ILE A 831 21.18 -22.63 -9.19
N ALA A 832 21.37 -23.85 -8.70
CA ALA A 832 22.03 -24.07 -7.42
C ALA A 832 23.56 -24.04 -7.61
N ALA A 833 24.23 -23.14 -6.88
CA ALA A 833 25.69 -23.11 -6.77
C ALA A 833 26.10 -23.73 -5.43
N VAL A 834 26.55 -24.99 -5.47
CA VAL A 834 26.73 -25.83 -4.29
C VAL A 834 28.20 -25.93 -3.91
N GLU A 835 28.53 -25.39 -2.74
CA GLU A 835 29.78 -25.61 -2.02
C GLU A 835 29.52 -26.57 -0.84
N GLY A 836 30.46 -27.46 -0.55
CA GLY A 836 30.39 -28.37 0.60
C GLY A 836 29.09 -29.19 0.68
N ASN A 837 28.38 -29.13 1.81
CA ASN A 837 27.22 -29.99 2.05
C ASN A 837 25.90 -29.40 1.53
N ALA A 838 25.20 -30.16 0.67
CA ALA A 838 23.78 -30.04 0.39
C ALA A 838 23.05 -31.26 0.97
N LEU A 839 22.57 -31.15 2.21
CA LEU A 839 22.01 -32.28 2.96
C LEU A 839 20.59 -32.00 3.45
N ALA A 840 19.80 -33.06 3.58
CA ALA A 840 18.40 -33.00 4.00
C ALA A 840 17.63 -31.98 3.14
N GLY A 841 16.88 -31.07 3.76
CA GLY A 841 16.21 -29.96 3.07
C GLY A 841 17.13 -29.11 2.17
N GLY A 842 18.43 -29.04 2.44
CA GLY A 842 19.39 -28.37 1.55
C GLY A 842 19.58 -29.11 0.22
N PHE A 843 19.54 -30.44 0.23
CA PHE A 843 19.50 -31.21 -1.01
C PHE A 843 18.14 -31.07 -1.71
N GLU A 844 17.04 -30.99 -0.96
CA GLU A 844 15.71 -30.76 -1.51
C GLU A 844 15.62 -29.39 -2.22
N LEU A 845 16.29 -28.36 -1.70
CA LEU A 845 16.45 -27.07 -2.38
C LEU A 845 17.24 -27.17 -3.69
N ALA A 846 18.38 -27.88 -3.67
CA ALA A 846 19.16 -28.09 -4.89
C ALA A 846 18.38 -28.86 -5.95
N LEU A 847 17.58 -29.87 -5.53
CA LEU A 847 16.70 -30.63 -6.41
C LEU A 847 15.57 -29.78 -6.99
N ALA A 848 15.08 -28.78 -6.24
CA ALA A 848 14.06 -27.83 -6.69
C ALA A 848 14.60 -26.74 -7.64
N CYS A 849 15.93 -26.57 -7.71
CA CYS A 849 16.56 -25.74 -8.74
C CYS A 849 16.63 -26.50 -10.07
N ASP A 850 16.59 -25.78 -11.19
CA ASP A 850 16.59 -26.39 -12.52
C ASP A 850 17.96 -26.99 -12.86
N LEU A 851 19.03 -26.23 -12.59
CA LEU A 851 20.41 -26.61 -12.88
C LEU A 851 21.25 -26.62 -11.61
N VAL A 852 22.28 -27.47 -11.58
CA VAL A 852 23.22 -27.57 -10.45
C VAL A 852 24.66 -27.41 -10.95
N VAL A 853 25.37 -26.47 -10.35
CA VAL A 853 26.83 -26.31 -10.43
C VAL A 853 27.39 -26.62 -9.05
N ALA A 854 28.39 -27.48 -8.97
CA ALA A 854 28.91 -27.92 -7.67
C ALA A 854 30.44 -27.98 -7.63
N ALA A 855 31.00 -27.72 -6.46
CA ALA A 855 32.39 -28.05 -6.17
C ALA A 855 32.63 -29.57 -6.20
N GLU A 856 33.80 -30.00 -6.65
CA GLU A 856 34.17 -31.42 -6.75
C GLU A 856 34.14 -32.16 -5.41
N ASP A 857 34.34 -31.46 -4.30
CA ASP A 857 34.31 -32.00 -2.94
C ASP A 857 32.94 -31.91 -2.25
N ALA A 858 31.91 -31.42 -2.95
CA ALA A 858 30.57 -31.30 -2.40
C ALA A 858 29.89 -32.68 -2.19
N LEU A 859 29.01 -32.73 -1.18
CA LEU A 859 28.25 -33.93 -0.80
C LEU A 859 26.74 -33.66 -0.84
N PHE A 860 25.99 -34.63 -1.40
CA PHE A 860 24.55 -34.55 -1.59
C PHE A 860 23.83 -35.72 -0.92
N GLY A 861 22.77 -35.49 -0.14
CA GLY A 861 22.06 -36.61 0.49
C GLY A 861 20.80 -36.26 1.28
N LEU A 862 19.94 -37.27 1.46
CA LEU A 862 18.68 -37.21 2.22
C LEU A 862 18.76 -38.10 3.46
N PRO A 863 19.32 -37.64 4.59
CA PRO A 863 19.56 -38.47 5.76
C PRO A 863 18.34 -38.60 6.69
N GLU A 864 17.14 -38.23 6.22
CA GLU A 864 15.86 -38.24 6.96
C GLU A 864 15.46 -39.64 7.42
N ALA A 865 15.64 -40.67 6.58
CA ALA A 865 15.27 -42.05 6.93
C ALA A 865 16.03 -42.55 8.17
N ARG A 866 17.29 -42.13 8.35
CA ARG A 866 18.10 -42.44 9.56
C ARG A 866 17.58 -41.76 10.83
N ARG A 867 16.71 -40.75 10.68
CA ARG A 867 16.11 -39.97 11.76
C ARG A 867 14.62 -40.28 11.95
N GLY A 868 14.10 -41.32 11.30
CA GLY A 868 12.67 -41.66 11.34
C GLY A 868 11.77 -40.64 10.65
N LEU A 869 12.33 -39.86 9.72
CA LEU A 869 11.64 -38.81 8.96
C LEU A 869 11.61 -39.16 7.47
N VAL A 870 10.81 -38.41 6.72
CA VAL A 870 10.75 -38.46 5.26
C VAL A 870 11.14 -37.09 4.71
N ALA A 871 11.91 -37.06 3.62
CA ALA A 871 12.25 -35.85 2.88
C ALA A 871 11.00 -35.29 2.18
N ALA A 872 10.22 -34.53 2.96
CA ALA A 872 8.87 -34.08 2.63
C ALA A 872 8.83 -32.71 1.93
N ALA A 873 9.97 -32.03 1.77
CA ALA A 873 10.07 -30.81 0.97
C ALA A 873 10.24 -31.13 -0.54
N GLY A 874 9.91 -32.35 -0.95
CA GLY A 874 9.91 -32.81 -2.34
C GLY A 874 11.14 -33.63 -2.74
N GLY A 875 12.03 -33.96 -1.81
CA GLY A 875 13.25 -34.72 -2.06
C GLY A 875 13.00 -36.07 -2.73
N VAL A 876 12.13 -36.90 -2.16
CA VAL A 876 11.82 -38.23 -2.74
C VAL A 876 11.06 -38.13 -4.08
N LEU A 877 10.28 -37.07 -4.29
CA LEU A 877 9.56 -36.83 -5.55
C LEU A 877 10.55 -36.47 -6.67
N ARG A 878 11.41 -35.48 -6.43
CA ARG A 878 12.35 -34.97 -7.43
C ARG A 878 13.54 -35.91 -7.67
N LEU A 879 13.95 -36.71 -6.67
CA LEU A 879 14.93 -37.78 -6.90
C LEU A 879 14.42 -38.80 -7.93
N ALA A 880 13.15 -39.21 -7.84
CA ALA A 880 12.57 -40.18 -8.76
C ALA A 880 12.45 -39.62 -10.19
N GLN A 881 12.35 -38.30 -10.34
CA GLN A 881 12.30 -37.61 -11.63
C GLN A 881 13.69 -37.39 -12.24
N ARG A 882 14.71 -37.14 -11.41
CA ARG A 882 16.04 -36.70 -11.87
C ARG A 882 17.11 -37.78 -11.87
N LEU A 883 16.91 -38.90 -11.19
CA LEU A 883 17.88 -39.99 -11.11
C LEU A 883 17.28 -41.34 -11.52
N PRO A 884 18.12 -42.31 -11.93
CA PRO A 884 17.69 -43.68 -12.09
C PRO A 884 17.05 -44.20 -10.80
N ARG A 885 15.88 -44.84 -10.92
CA ARG A 885 15.06 -45.30 -9.78
C ARG A 885 15.84 -46.05 -8.71
N ALA A 886 16.76 -46.94 -9.10
CA ALA A 886 17.57 -47.71 -8.16
C ALA A 886 18.44 -46.82 -7.26
N ILE A 887 19.07 -45.79 -7.85
CA ILE A 887 19.89 -44.82 -7.11
C ILE A 887 19.01 -43.93 -6.22
N ALA A 888 17.86 -43.49 -6.73
CA ALA A 888 16.90 -42.71 -5.94
C ALA A 888 16.45 -43.47 -4.68
N LEU A 889 16.15 -44.77 -4.81
CA LEU A 889 15.79 -45.62 -3.67
C LEU A 889 16.96 -45.87 -2.72
N GLU A 890 18.17 -46.08 -3.24
CA GLU A 890 19.37 -46.23 -2.41
C GLU A 890 19.58 -45.00 -1.52
N LEU A 891 19.53 -43.79 -2.09
CA LEU A 891 19.63 -42.54 -1.35
C LEU A 891 18.51 -42.41 -0.31
N ALA A 892 17.26 -42.66 -0.71
CA ALA A 892 16.09 -42.51 0.16
C ALA A 892 16.05 -43.54 1.31
N TYR A 893 16.52 -44.78 1.08
CA TYR A 893 16.49 -45.84 2.09
C TYR A 893 17.69 -45.80 3.02
N THR A 894 18.89 -45.58 2.47
CA THR A 894 20.12 -45.64 3.27
C THR A 894 20.40 -44.32 3.98
N GLY A 895 19.90 -43.19 3.45
CA GLY A 895 20.26 -41.85 3.89
C GLY A 895 21.75 -41.54 3.81
N ALA A 896 22.53 -42.31 3.04
CA ALA A 896 23.94 -42.05 2.80
C ALA A 896 24.12 -40.94 1.75
N PRO A 897 25.08 -40.01 1.93
CA PRO A 897 25.37 -39.01 0.90
C PRO A 897 26.13 -39.63 -0.29
N ILE A 898 26.01 -39.00 -1.46
CA ILE A 898 26.80 -39.25 -2.66
C ILE A 898 27.73 -38.07 -2.95
N SER A 899 28.85 -38.33 -3.63
CA SER A 899 29.80 -37.29 -4.04
C SER A 899 29.28 -36.49 -5.24
N ALA A 900 29.75 -35.25 -5.38
CA ALA A 900 29.49 -34.41 -6.54
C ALA A 900 29.90 -35.11 -7.86
N GLN A 901 31.07 -35.75 -7.88
CA GLN A 901 31.53 -36.52 -9.04
C GLN A 901 30.51 -37.60 -9.45
N ARG A 902 30.00 -38.38 -8.49
CA ARG A 902 29.02 -39.41 -8.78
C ARG A 902 27.68 -38.83 -9.23
N ALA A 903 27.24 -37.73 -8.63
CA ALA A 903 26.02 -37.02 -9.02
C ALA A 903 26.13 -36.42 -10.44
N TYR A 904 27.31 -35.93 -10.84
CA TYR A 904 27.59 -35.47 -12.20
C TYR A 904 27.51 -36.60 -13.23
N GLU A 905 28.13 -37.75 -12.96
CA GLU A 905 28.05 -38.94 -13.83
C GLU A 905 26.61 -39.44 -14.04
N LEU A 906 25.74 -39.22 -13.07
CA LEU A 906 24.33 -39.60 -13.11
C LEU A 906 23.42 -38.54 -13.76
N GLY A 907 23.97 -37.39 -14.18
CA GLY A 907 23.23 -36.31 -14.83
C GLY A 907 22.48 -35.37 -13.88
N LEU A 908 22.70 -35.47 -12.56
CA LEU A 908 22.10 -34.56 -11.58
C LEU A 908 22.79 -33.20 -11.55
N ILE A 909 24.12 -33.19 -11.75
CA ILE A 909 24.94 -31.97 -11.76
C ILE A 909 25.32 -31.63 -13.20
N ASN A 910 25.18 -30.37 -13.58
CA ASN A 910 25.46 -29.89 -14.94
C ASN A 910 26.93 -29.52 -15.14
N ARG A 911 27.59 -28.96 -14.12
CA ARG A 911 29.01 -28.56 -14.16
C ARG A 911 29.69 -28.80 -12.81
N LEU A 912 30.89 -29.36 -12.85
CA LEU A 912 31.79 -29.43 -11.70
C LEU A 912 32.82 -28.29 -11.76
N CYS A 913 33.34 -27.91 -10.60
CA CYS A 913 34.36 -26.87 -10.46
C CYS A 913 35.24 -27.11 -9.24
N ALA A 914 36.35 -26.39 -9.14
CA ALA A 914 37.18 -26.41 -7.94
C ALA A 914 36.41 -25.81 -6.74
N PRO A 915 36.70 -26.24 -5.51
CA PRO A 915 36.08 -25.67 -4.31
C PRO A 915 36.27 -24.15 -4.24
N GLY A 916 35.18 -23.42 -3.98
CA GLY A 916 35.13 -21.96 -3.96
C GLY A 916 34.71 -21.30 -5.29
N ASP A 917 34.68 -22.03 -6.40
CA ASP A 917 34.36 -21.48 -7.72
C ASP A 917 32.89 -21.66 -8.14
N ALA A 918 32.06 -22.36 -7.36
CA ALA A 918 30.70 -22.75 -7.79
C ALA A 918 29.83 -21.53 -8.13
N ALA A 919 29.96 -20.45 -7.34
CA ALA A 919 29.21 -19.21 -7.58
C ALA A 919 29.62 -18.54 -8.91
N GLN A 920 30.91 -18.50 -9.24
CA GLN A 920 31.39 -17.89 -10.48
C GLN A 920 31.01 -18.73 -11.70
N VAL A 921 31.13 -20.06 -11.60
CA VAL A 921 30.75 -20.97 -12.69
C VAL A 921 29.23 -20.95 -12.92
N ALA A 922 28.43 -20.83 -11.86
CA ALA A 922 26.99 -20.62 -11.96
C ALA A 922 26.65 -19.28 -12.63
N ARG A 923 27.34 -18.17 -12.30
CA ARG A 923 27.17 -16.88 -13.00
C ARG A 923 27.48 -16.99 -14.49
N ASN A 924 28.56 -17.67 -14.85
CA ASN A 924 28.90 -17.88 -16.26
C ASN A 924 27.82 -18.67 -17.01
N LEU A 925 27.24 -19.71 -16.39
CA LEU A 925 26.12 -20.46 -16.96
C LEU A 925 24.85 -19.60 -17.05
N ALA A 926 24.56 -18.81 -16.02
CA ALA A 926 23.40 -17.92 -15.97
C ALA A 926 23.45 -16.84 -17.07
N ASN A 927 24.63 -16.26 -17.32
CA ASN A 927 24.82 -15.28 -18.40
C ASN A 927 24.52 -15.87 -19.78
N VAL A 928 24.98 -17.11 -20.05
CA VAL A 928 24.67 -17.80 -21.32
C VAL A 928 23.16 -18.01 -21.48
N ILE A 929 22.43 -18.33 -20.40
CA ILE A 929 20.97 -18.46 -20.46
C ILE A 929 20.32 -17.09 -20.67
N ALA A 930 20.83 -16.03 -20.04
CA ALA A 930 20.29 -14.68 -20.14
C ALA A 930 20.47 -14.04 -21.54
N GLU A 931 21.36 -14.58 -22.37
CA GLU A 931 21.50 -14.20 -23.79
C GLU A 931 20.32 -14.70 -24.66
N SER A 932 19.50 -15.63 -24.16
CA SER A 932 18.35 -16.18 -24.88
C SER A 932 17.07 -15.36 -24.64
N ALA A 933 16.12 -15.46 -25.58
CA ALA A 933 14.81 -14.82 -25.42
C ALA A 933 14.09 -15.39 -24.18
N PRO A 934 13.68 -14.55 -23.20
CA PRO A 934 13.15 -15.00 -21.91
C PRO A 934 11.90 -15.87 -22.06
N LEU A 935 10.98 -15.47 -22.94
CA LEU A 935 9.73 -16.22 -23.16
C LEU A 935 10.02 -17.62 -23.72
N SER A 936 11.01 -17.77 -24.60
CA SER A 936 11.41 -19.08 -25.13
C SER A 936 12.00 -19.97 -24.04
N VAL A 937 12.79 -19.42 -23.13
CA VAL A 937 13.40 -20.16 -22.01
C VAL A 937 12.32 -20.62 -21.02
N GLU A 938 11.41 -19.74 -20.63
CA GLU A 938 10.31 -20.04 -19.71
C GLU A 938 9.38 -21.13 -20.26
N LEU A 939 8.94 -20.99 -21.51
CA LEU A 939 8.04 -21.97 -22.14
C LEU A 939 8.73 -23.32 -22.38
N SER A 940 10.04 -23.31 -22.68
CA SER A 940 10.81 -24.56 -22.80
C SER A 940 10.89 -25.30 -21.47
N LYS A 941 11.16 -24.59 -20.37
CA LYS A 941 11.13 -25.16 -19.02
C LYS A 941 9.76 -25.75 -18.69
N ARG A 942 8.68 -25.01 -18.97
CA ARG A 942 7.30 -25.47 -18.76
C ARG A 942 7.00 -26.78 -19.51
N ILE A 943 7.41 -26.89 -20.77
CA ILE A 943 7.23 -28.11 -21.57
C ILE A 943 8.01 -29.28 -20.94
N VAL A 944 9.25 -29.07 -20.51
CA VAL A 944 10.07 -30.10 -19.85
C VAL A 944 9.44 -30.58 -18.55
N ASP A 945 8.91 -29.66 -17.74
CA ASP A 945 8.31 -29.99 -16.44
C ASP A 945 6.96 -30.72 -16.56
N GLU A 946 6.12 -30.31 -17.51
CA GLU A 946 4.77 -30.85 -17.67
C GLU A 946 4.71 -32.13 -18.53
N SER A 947 5.61 -32.27 -19.52
CA SER A 947 5.54 -33.35 -20.52
C SER A 947 5.57 -34.78 -19.99
N PRO A 948 6.25 -35.13 -18.87
CA PRO A 948 6.19 -36.48 -18.33
C PRO A 948 4.77 -36.93 -17.94
N GLY A 949 3.85 -35.99 -17.71
CA GLY A 949 2.44 -36.25 -17.39
C GLY A 949 1.51 -36.29 -18.61
N TRP A 950 2.00 -36.00 -19.82
CA TRP A 950 1.15 -35.92 -21.01
C TRP A 950 0.90 -37.29 -21.65
N PRO A 951 -0.35 -37.61 -22.05
CA PRO A 951 -0.60 -38.74 -22.93
C PRO A 951 0.14 -38.53 -24.26
N VAL A 952 0.86 -39.56 -24.73
CA VAL A 952 1.66 -39.49 -25.98
C VAL A 952 0.87 -38.93 -27.19
N PRO A 953 -0.42 -39.33 -27.43
CA PRO A 953 -1.19 -38.77 -28.55
C PRO A 953 -1.47 -37.27 -28.45
N GLU A 954 -1.46 -36.69 -27.25
CA GLU A 954 -1.73 -35.27 -27.00
C GLU A 954 -0.46 -34.42 -26.92
N ALA A 955 0.71 -35.05 -26.75
CA ALA A 955 1.96 -34.36 -26.39
C ALA A 955 2.36 -33.26 -27.39
N PHE A 956 2.29 -33.55 -28.70
CA PHE A 956 2.61 -32.55 -29.73
C PHE A 956 1.59 -31.40 -29.79
N GLY A 957 0.31 -31.67 -29.51
CA GLY A 957 -0.73 -30.64 -29.45
C GLY A 957 -0.48 -29.67 -28.31
N ARG A 958 -0.31 -30.19 -27.09
CA ARG A 958 0.00 -29.40 -25.90
C ARG A 958 1.31 -28.61 -26.04
N GLN A 959 2.36 -29.23 -26.59
CA GLN A 959 3.62 -28.54 -26.88
C GLN A 959 3.40 -27.37 -27.84
N SER A 960 2.64 -27.57 -28.92
CA SER A 960 2.38 -26.54 -29.92
C SER A 960 1.57 -25.38 -29.35
N GLU A 961 0.56 -25.68 -28.52
CA GLU A 961 -0.23 -24.66 -27.80
C GLU A 961 0.67 -23.78 -26.92
N ILE A 962 1.55 -24.39 -26.11
CA ILE A 962 2.48 -23.67 -25.25
C ILE A 962 3.51 -22.86 -26.08
N ALA A 963 4.13 -23.48 -27.09
CA ALA A 963 5.18 -22.85 -27.90
C ALA A 963 4.69 -21.75 -28.84
N SER A 964 3.39 -21.74 -29.16
CA SER A 964 2.80 -20.74 -30.07
C SER A 964 2.98 -19.31 -29.56
N ALA A 965 2.91 -19.08 -28.25
CA ALA A 965 3.11 -17.77 -27.64
C ALA A 965 4.49 -17.17 -27.97
N ALA A 966 5.57 -17.96 -27.92
CA ALA A 966 6.89 -17.50 -28.33
C ALA A 966 6.98 -17.21 -29.84
N SER A 967 6.27 -17.97 -30.68
CA SER A 967 6.35 -17.83 -32.15
C SER A 967 5.75 -16.52 -32.67
N PHE A 968 4.80 -15.94 -31.93
CA PHE A 968 4.12 -14.69 -32.27
C PHE A 968 4.57 -13.50 -31.41
N SER A 969 5.66 -13.66 -30.65
CA SER A 969 6.22 -12.63 -29.75
C SER A 969 7.00 -11.56 -30.50
N ASP A 970 7.17 -10.38 -29.88
CA ASP A 970 8.09 -9.33 -30.35
C ASP A 970 9.52 -9.87 -30.38
N ASP A 971 9.88 -10.74 -29.43
CA ASP A 971 11.19 -11.39 -29.37
C ASP A 971 11.45 -12.29 -30.59
N ALA A 972 10.44 -12.97 -31.14
CA ALA A 972 10.63 -13.74 -32.37
C ALA A 972 10.97 -12.85 -33.57
N ALA A 973 10.27 -11.72 -33.70
CA ALA A 973 10.55 -10.74 -34.76
C ALA A 973 11.94 -10.10 -34.60
N GLU A 974 12.31 -9.73 -33.37
CA GLU A 974 13.63 -9.20 -33.03
C GLU A 974 14.74 -10.21 -33.31
N GLY A 975 14.54 -11.49 -32.99
CA GLY A 975 15.52 -12.54 -33.26
C GLY A 975 15.82 -12.69 -34.75
N ILE A 976 14.78 -12.63 -35.59
CA ILE A 976 14.92 -12.66 -37.06
C ILE A 976 15.66 -11.40 -37.55
N CYS A 977 15.26 -10.22 -37.07
CA CYS A 977 15.87 -8.94 -37.44
C CYS A 977 17.35 -8.86 -37.04
N ALA A 978 17.69 -9.20 -35.80
CA ALA A 978 19.05 -9.16 -35.30
C ALA A 978 19.97 -10.14 -36.03
N PHE A 979 19.45 -11.31 -36.42
CA PHE A 979 20.18 -12.28 -37.23
C PHE A 979 20.51 -11.73 -38.63
N ASP A 980 19.54 -11.12 -39.31
CA ASP A 980 19.73 -10.50 -40.63
C ASP A 980 20.72 -9.31 -40.56
N GLU A 981 20.58 -8.47 -39.53
CA GLU A 981 21.43 -7.29 -39.30
C GLU A 981 22.80 -7.60 -38.67
N LYS A 982 23.05 -8.86 -38.29
CA LYS A 982 24.29 -9.33 -37.63
C LYS A 982 24.66 -8.54 -36.37
N ARG A 983 23.65 -8.21 -35.57
CA ARG A 983 23.81 -7.55 -34.26
C ARG A 983 23.33 -8.45 -33.13
N ALA A 984 23.69 -8.09 -31.90
CA ALA A 984 23.08 -8.74 -30.73
C ALA A 984 21.57 -8.41 -30.67
N PRO A 985 20.72 -9.40 -30.35
CA PRO A 985 19.30 -9.18 -30.16
C PRO A 985 19.03 -8.40 -28.86
N ARG A 986 17.91 -7.70 -28.84
CA ARG A 986 17.40 -6.92 -27.70
C ARG A 986 16.05 -7.48 -27.27
N TRP A 987 16.09 -8.44 -26.35
CA TRP A 987 14.89 -9.12 -25.89
C TRP A 987 14.01 -8.21 -25.02
N SER A 988 12.76 -8.09 -25.41
CA SER A 988 11.70 -7.36 -24.71
C SER A 988 10.91 -8.25 -23.75
N GLY A 989 10.87 -9.56 -23.99
CA GLY A 989 10.09 -10.52 -23.22
C GLY A 989 8.57 -10.40 -23.41
N ARG A 990 8.14 -9.89 -24.57
CA ARG A 990 6.75 -9.70 -24.95
C ARG A 990 6.41 -10.42 -26.24
#